data_AF-A0A8S3V0F7-F1
#
_entry.id   AF-A0A8S3V0F7-F1
#
_cell.length_a   1.000
_cell.length_b   1.000
_cell.length_c   1.000
_cell.angle_alpha   90.00
_cell.angle_beta   90.00
_cell.angle_gamma   90.00
#
_symmetry.space_group_name_H-M   'P 1'
#
loop_
_entity.id
_entity.type
_entity.pdbx_description
1 polymer ?
#
loop_
_entity_poly.entity_id
_entity_poly.type
_entity_poly.pdbx_seq_one_letter_code
_entity_poly.pdbx_strand_id
1 'polypeptide(L)'
;MSGMITKKAEYKCSGEVRDRQDGSHFTLGMFPYTHFTSPIRRYVDIIVHRLLHCALDNKGSCYTRDEVSVMCKYLNEVTNRAKNYQTHCRALRWGHKLFKEPKIVHGFVKTVSENEVSVVIPGYRSLPQSSKTIQLNSLNAVNKPAFKTDTFTGREILELTWKKRLYSFNGYTLTQTKETKQDGYRLNPHSRGFFQKLRKWKVILEDFTSAKSQKDKMKRLKKIFNDKKNGNSKENTYKLLDYIPACYKTEPDVSSELREGPITLQSCQFTMTFNHQQILPIQLSAESVRGVLIPQIEIFDMTNNVKHCFLHVKDPIKYLEQYATSPSKERYISAVDYLRTWKPLVEMESAANSVKSSTATINDVPVKFLSQNEGKFSLSKAFCDQRNIDINKTPLSVFLNEKEAVDEENEEGIKNIASPDYLCIKCPIFKTHENKHDIMNGTIPPSDYYLWLAHAKIDRTKIRKVKTDFIFRLHRNSKQVPPGLMVENSKNRCSIEIIFKSSVDQRIDAVLQCLNKATTLAQAIATGNDIPYLGTGKTYTGIKLVYLFNQINLKRQAMGNEKKQIIFCGPSNKSVDLVAKWMTKKFEDKCPILVRWYGSTIEDEEYPIPGKTQTQTRVEKTKADKICVSEEQKTVWNTLQCQIRGQESKAKRSISAMNRDAQTNVLAQQS
;
A
#
# COMPACT_ATOMS: atom_id res chain seq x y z
N MET A 1 -30.70 -11.40 -17.13
CA MET A 1 -30.96 -10.00 -17.53
C MET A 1 -29.65 -9.23 -17.49
N SER A 2 -28.98 -9.15 -18.63
CA SER A 2 -27.87 -8.22 -18.85
C SER A 2 -28.34 -6.80 -18.53
N GLY A 3 -27.51 -6.02 -17.85
CA GLY A 3 -27.86 -4.67 -17.42
C GLY A 3 -28.17 -3.79 -18.62
N MET A 4 -29.44 -3.49 -18.85
CA MET A 4 -29.83 -2.39 -19.72
C MET A 4 -29.29 -1.10 -19.11
N ILE A 5 -28.16 -0.62 -19.66
CA ILE A 5 -27.70 0.74 -19.49
C ILE A 5 -28.72 1.60 -20.24
N THR A 6 -29.75 2.07 -19.53
CA THR A 6 -30.70 3.01 -20.12
C THR A 6 -29.98 4.32 -20.38
N LYS A 7 -30.01 4.79 -21.64
CA LYS A 7 -29.54 6.13 -22.00
C LYS A 7 -30.32 7.16 -21.18
N LYS A 8 -29.67 8.27 -20.84
CA LYS A 8 -30.33 9.37 -20.15
C LYS A 8 -31.44 9.92 -21.05
N ALA A 9 -32.61 10.22 -20.47
CA ALA A 9 -33.64 10.96 -21.19
C ALA A 9 -33.13 12.34 -21.60
N GLU A 10 -33.48 12.76 -22.80
CA GLU A 10 -33.05 14.02 -23.41
C GLU A 10 -34.21 14.66 -24.16
N TYR A 11 -34.26 15.99 -24.15
CA TYR A 11 -35.17 16.75 -25.02
C TYR A 11 -34.64 16.74 -26.45
N LYS A 12 -35.53 16.55 -27.42
CA LYS A 12 -35.24 16.58 -28.86
C LYS A 12 -36.30 17.39 -29.60
N CYS A 13 -35.88 18.07 -30.67
CA CYS A 13 -36.80 18.65 -31.64
C CYS A 13 -37.46 17.53 -32.45
N SER A 14 -38.79 17.55 -32.60
CA SER A 14 -39.51 16.56 -33.42
C SER A 14 -39.05 16.55 -34.87
N GLY A 15 -38.63 17.70 -35.43
CA GLY A 15 -38.07 17.81 -36.78
C GLY A 15 -36.69 17.19 -36.96
N GLU A 16 -36.04 16.74 -35.89
CA GLU A 16 -34.75 16.03 -35.94
C GLU A 16 -34.87 14.53 -35.58
N VAL A 17 -36.06 14.08 -35.16
CA VAL A 17 -36.30 12.67 -34.83
C VAL A 17 -36.34 11.86 -36.12
N ARG A 18 -35.47 10.84 -36.21
CA ARG A 18 -35.33 10.02 -37.44
C ARG A 18 -36.43 8.97 -37.59
N ASP A 19 -36.76 8.32 -36.48
CA ASP A 19 -37.73 7.24 -36.43
C ASP A 19 -38.45 7.19 -35.07
N ARG A 20 -39.45 6.30 -34.97
CA ARG A 20 -40.25 6.13 -33.75
C ARG A 20 -39.42 5.66 -32.56
N GLN A 21 -38.36 4.88 -32.78
CA GLN A 21 -37.50 4.41 -31.69
C GLN A 21 -36.68 5.57 -31.10
N ASP A 22 -36.13 6.43 -31.96
CA ASP A 22 -35.33 7.60 -31.60
C ASP A 22 -36.11 8.66 -30.80
N GLY A 23 -37.42 8.80 -31.06
CA GLY A 23 -38.32 9.68 -30.32
C GLY A 23 -39.04 9.04 -29.14
N SER A 24 -38.93 7.72 -28.95
CA SER A 24 -39.67 6.99 -27.91
C SER A 24 -39.07 7.16 -26.51
N HIS A 25 -39.93 7.27 -25.51
CA HIS A 25 -39.52 7.23 -24.11
C HIS A 25 -39.49 5.78 -23.60
N PHE A 26 -38.33 5.12 -23.70
CA PHE A 26 -38.15 3.69 -23.40
C PHE A 26 -38.78 3.24 -22.06
N THR A 27 -38.50 3.95 -20.96
CA THR A 27 -39.00 3.55 -19.62
C THR A 27 -40.51 3.71 -19.45
N LEU A 28 -41.14 4.58 -20.23
CA LEU A 28 -42.59 4.81 -20.16
C LEU A 28 -43.35 4.02 -21.24
N GLY A 29 -42.64 3.47 -22.24
CA GLY A 29 -43.28 2.81 -23.38
C GLY A 29 -44.14 3.75 -24.23
N MET A 30 -43.85 5.05 -24.22
CA MET A 30 -44.68 6.07 -24.86
C MET A 30 -43.98 6.77 -26.03
N PHE A 31 -44.76 7.11 -27.05
CA PHE A 31 -44.38 8.00 -28.15
C PHE A 31 -45.64 8.69 -28.71
N PRO A 32 -45.66 10.03 -28.84
CA PRO A 32 -44.68 11.01 -28.35
C PRO A 32 -44.78 11.26 -26.83
N TYR A 33 -43.75 11.88 -26.23
CA TYR A 33 -43.76 12.31 -24.82
C TYR A 33 -43.11 13.70 -24.66
N THR A 34 -43.68 14.56 -23.82
CA THR A 34 -43.12 15.87 -23.48
C THR A 34 -43.44 16.28 -22.03
N HIS A 35 -42.71 17.26 -21.50
CA HIS A 35 -42.98 17.87 -20.20
C HIS A 35 -43.84 19.13 -20.37
N PHE A 36 -44.93 19.24 -19.60
CA PHE A 36 -45.89 20.36 -19.68
C PHE A 36 -46.36 20.89 -18.31
N THR A 37 -46.29 20.08 -17.25
CA THR A 37 -47.01 20.32 -15.99
C THR A 37 -46.31 21.24 -14.99
N SER A 38 -45.13 21.80 -15.28
CA SER A 38 -44.33 22.54 -14.29
C SER A 38 -43.53 23.73 -14.87
N PRO A 39 -44.15 24.70 -15.56
CA PRO A 39 -43.49 25.86 -16.17
C PRO A 39 -42.71 26.73 -15.17
N ILE A 40 -43.12 26.78 -13.90
CA ILE A 40 -42.41 27.55 -12.86
C ILE A 40 -40.98 27.05 -12.62
N ARG A 41 -40.72 25.74 -12.74
CA ARG A 41 -39.44 25.11 -12.40
C ARG A 41 -38.69 24.48 -13.57
N ARG A 42 -39.26 24.51 -14.77
CA ARG A 42 -38.69 23.92 -15.98
C ARG A 42 -39.04 24.77 -17.20
N TYR A 43 -38.02 25.30 -17.87
CA TYR A 43 -38.19 26.17 -19.04
C TYR A 43 -38.75 25.43 -20.27
N VAL A 44 -38.52 24.11 -20.39
CA VAL A 44 -39.11 23.31 -21.46
C VAL A 44 -40.64 23.37 -21.44
N ASP A 45 -41.26 23.36 -20.25
CA ASP A 45 -42.70 23.43 -20.12
C ASP A 45 -43.21 24.79 -20.65
N ILE A 46 -42.46 25.90 -20.48
CA ILE A 46 -42.80 27.21 -21.07
C ILE A 46 -42.76 27.16 -22.61
N ILE A 47 -41.73 26.53 -23.19
CA ILE A 47 -41.63 26.36 -24.65
C ILE A 47 -42.84 25.57 -25.16
N VAL A 48 -43.18 24.47 -24.50
CA VAL A 48 -44.33 23.63 -24.86
C VAL A 48 -45.65 24.38 -24.70
N HIS A 49 -45.81 25.20 -23.64
CA HIS A 49 -47.00 26.05 -23.46
C HIS A 49 -47.15 27.04 -24.62
N ARG A 50 -46.08 27.70 -25.05
CA ARG A 50 -46.10 28.63 -26.20
C ARG A 50 -46.44 27.92 -27.52
N LEU A 51 -45.85 26.75 -27.75
CA LEU A 51 -46.18 25.91 -28.91
C LEU A 51 -47.65 25.45 -28.89
N LEU A 52 -48.17 25.07 -27.72
CA LEU A 52 -49.57 24.68 -27.54
C LEU A 52 -50.51 25.86 -27.80
N HIS A 53 -50.20 27.06 -27.29
CA HIS A 53 -50.98 28.26 -27.59
C HIS A 53 -51.01 28.57 -29.09
N CYS A 54 -49.88 28.48 -29.79
CA CYS A 54 -49.86 28.66 -31.25
C CYS A 54 -50.75 27.63 -31.97
N ALA A 55 -50.68 26.37 -31.55
CA ALA A 55 -51.50 25.30 -32.11
C ALA A 55 -53.01 25.51 -31.85
N LEU A 56 -53.39 25.92 -30.64
CA LEU A 56 -54.78 26.21 -30.28
C LEU A 56 -55.32 27.45 -30.99
N ASP A 57 -54.49 28.47 -31.20
CA ASP A 57 -54.83 29.70 -31.91
C ASP A 57 -54.78 29.54 -33.46
N ASN A 58 -54.49 28.34 -33.97
CA ASN A 58 -54.23 28.07 -35.40
C ASN A 58 -53.17 28.99 -36.03
N LYS A 59 -52.18 29.41 -35.24
CA LYS A 59 -51.00 30.17 -35.70
C LYS A 59 -49.87 29.22 -36.06
N GLY A 60 -49.00 29.63 -36.98
CA GLY A 60 -47.75 28.92 -37.23
C GLY A 60 -46.89 28.80 -35.96
N SER A 61 -45.98 27.82 -35.92
CA SER A 61 -45.06 27.63 -34.79
C SER A 61 -44.31 28.94 -34.48
N CYS A 62 -44.31 29.35 -33.21
CA CYS A 62 -43.54 30.51 -32.75
C CYS A 62 -42.02 30.31 -32.75
N TYR A 63 -41.56 29.09 -33.08
CA TYR A 63 -40.15 28.72 -33.18
C TYR A 63 -39.87 27.98 -34.48
N THR A 64 -38.71 28.25 -35.05
CA THR A 64 -38.13 27.46 -36.14
C THR A 64 -37.59 26.13 -35.60
N ARG A 65 -37.39 25.16 -36.52
CA ARG A 65 -36.78 23.87 -36.18
C ARG A 65 -35.42 24.03 -35.51
N ASP A 66 -34.57 24.90 -36.04
CA ASP A 66 -33.20 25.09 -35.56
C ASP A 66 -33.17 25.74 -34.18
N GLU A 67 -34.05 26.72 -33.91
CA GLU A 67 -34.21 27.31 -32.59
C GLU A 67 -34.60 26.26 -31.54
N VAL A 68 -35.57 25.38 -31.86
CA VAL A 68 -35.97 24.30 -30.95
C VAL A 68 -34.83 23.32 -30.71
N SER A 69 -34.05 22.97 -31.74
CA SER A 69 -32.87 22.11 -31.60
C SER A 69 -31.84 22.70 -30.65
N VAL A 70 -31.48 23.98 -30.82
CA VAL A 70 -30.53 24.70 -29.96
C VAL A 70 -31.05 24.77 -28.52
N MET A 71 -32.34 25.09 -28.33
CA MET A 71 -32.97 25.12 -27.01
C MET A 71 -32.94 23.74 -26.34
N CYS A 72 -33.26 22.67 -27.07
CA CYS A 72 -33.21 21.29 -26.54
C CYS A 72 -31.80 20.93 -26.04
N LYS A 73 -30.76 21.20 -26.83
CA LYS A 73 -29.35 20.97 -26.45
C LYS A 73 -29.01 21.72 -25.16
N TYR A 74 -29.29 23.02 -25.12
CA TYR A 74 -29.03 23.87 -23.95
C TYR A 74 -29.78 23.37 -22.69
N LEU A 75 -31.06 22.99 -22.83
CA LEU A 75 -31.87 22.50 -21.72
C LEU A 75 -31.36 21.15 -21.19
N ASN A 76 -30.86 20.28 -22.07
CA ASN A 76 -30.22 19.02 -21.66
C ASN A 76 -28.94 19.29 -20.85
N GLU A 77 -28.12 20.26 -21.26
CA GLU A 77 -26.92 20.68 -20.52
C GLU A 77 -27.26 21.28 -19.15
N VAL A 78 -28.23 22.20 -19.09
CA VAL A 78 -28.73 22.78 -17.82
C VAL A 78 -29.25 21.68 -16.89
N THR A 79 -30.04 20.73 -17.43
CA THR A 79 -30.58 19.60 -16.66
C THR A 79 -29.45 18.73 -16.10
N ASN A 80 -28.42 18.45 -16.89
CA ASN A 80 -27.24 17.71 -16.44
C ASN A 80 -26.47 18.48 -15.36
N ARG A 81 -26.24 19.80 -15.52
CA ARG A 81 -25.60 20.65 -14.50
C ARG A 81 -26.37 20.65 -13.19
N ALA A 82 -27.69 20.84 -13.24
CA ALA A 82 -28.56 20.82 -12.06
C ALA A 82 -28.53 19.46 -11.34
N LYS A 83 -28.58 18.35 -12.09
CA LYS A 83 -28.49 16.99 -11.54
C LYS A 83 -27.13 16.72 -10.88
N ASN A 84 -26.05 17.18 -11.51
CA ASN A 84 -24.70 17.08 -10.95
C ASN A 84 -24.59 17.89 -9.66
N TYR A 85 -25.06 19.14 -9.65
CA TYR A 85 -25.08 19.98 -8.44
C TYR A 85 -25.87 19.32 -7.31
N GLN A 86 -27.08 18.83 -7.58
CA GLN A 86 -27.90 18.10 -6.60
C GLN A 86 -27.18 16.87 -6.03
N THR A 87 -26.42 16.16 -6.87
CA THR A 87 -25.63 14.99 -6.45
C THR A 87 -24.50 15.39 -5.50
N HIS A 88 -23.79 16.48 -5.76
CA HIS A 88 -22.75 17.01 -4.88
C HIS A 88 -23.32 17.50 -3.55
N CYS A 89 -24.45 18.22 -3.55
CA CYS A 89 -25.11 18.63 -2.31
C CYS A 89 -25.52 17.43 -1.45
N ARG A 90 -26.03 16.36 -2.07
CA ARG A 90 -26.35 15.10 -1.38
C ARG A 90 -25.10 14.43 -0.81
N ALA A 91 -24.01 14.41 -1.56
CA ALA A 91 -22.73 13.88 -1.10
C ALA A 91 -22.25 14.66 0.14
N LEU A 92 -22.23 15.99 0.10
CA LEU A 92 -21.84 16.84 1.22
C LEU A 92 -22.73 16.60 2.46
N ARG A 93 -24.06 16.54 2.28
CA ARG A 93 -25.01 16.25 3.37
C ARG A 93 -24.73 14.89 4.01
N TRP A 94 -24.50 13.86 3.20
CA TRP A 94 -24.11 12.54 3.71
C TRP A 94 -22.74 12.56 4.38
N GLY A 95 -21.79 13.33 3.84
CA GLY A 95 -20.46 13.49 4.40
C GLY A 95 -20.55 14.02 5.82
N HIS A 96 -21.29 15.10 6.03
CA HIS A 96 -21.51 15.67 7.36
C HIS A 96 -22.17 14.69 8.33
N LYS A 97 -23.17 13.92 7.86
CA LYS A 97 -23.87 12.93 8.69
C LYS A 97 -22.95 11.78 9.11
N LEU A 98 -22.20 11.21 8.16
CA LEU A 98 -21.32 10.06 8.37
C LEU A 98 -20.00 10.43 9.08
N PHE A 99 -19.60 11.70 9.02
CA PHE A 99 -18.49 12.22 9.82
C PHE A 99 -18.84 12.22 11.32
N LYS A 100 -20.05 12.68 11.67
CA LYS A 100 -20.54 12.70 13.05
C LYS A 100 -20.87 11.31 13.58
N GLU A 101 -21.51 10.48 12.76
CA GLU A 101 -21.93 9.14 13.14
C GLU A 101 -21.49 8.12 12.06
N PRO A 102 -20.28 7.55 12.19
CA PRO A 102 -19.83 6.46 11.33
C PRO A 102 -20.78 5.25 11.43
N LYS A 103 -20.94 4.50 10.34
CA LYS A 103 -21.86 3.36 10.29
C LYS A 103 -21.25 2.17 9.61
N ILE A 104 -21.32 1.01 10.26
CA ILE A 104 -21.06 -0.27 9.61
C ILE A 104 -22.31 -0.66 8.83
N VAL A 105 -22.11 -1.01 7.56
CA VAL A 105 -23.16 -1.39 6.63
C VAL A 105 -22.73 -2.65 5.87
N HIS A 106 -23.71 -3.43 5.43
CA HIS A 106 -23.49 -4.56 4.55
C HIS A 106 -23.62 -4.12 3.09
N GLY A 107 -22.49 -4.01 2.40
CA GLY A 107 -22.43 -3.84 0.96
C GLY A 107 -22.53 -5.18 0.24
N PHE A 108 -22.97 -5.16 -1.01
CA PHE A 108 -23.03 -6.32 -1.89
C PHE A 108 -22.10 -6.10 -3.07
N VAL A 109 -21.17 -7.04 -3.32
CA VAL A 109 -20.32 -6.99 -4.50
C VAL A 109 -21.19 -6.96 -5.77
N LYS A 110 -20.99 -5.96 -6.62
CA LYS A 110 -21.71 -5.78 -7.89
C LYS A 110 -20.87 -6.27 -9.06
N THR A 111 -19.66 -5.75 -9.17
CA THR A 111 -18.68 -6.13 -10.20
C THR A 111 -17.30 -6.20 -9.57
N VAL A 112 -16.48 -7.08 -10.13
CA VAL A 112 -15.05 -7.18 -9.84
C VAL A 112 -14.29 -6.84 -11.12
N SER A 113 -13.08 -6.31 -10.97
CA SER A 113 -12.18 -5.96 -12.06
C SER A 113 -10.73 -6.08 -11.55
N GLU A 114 -9.75 -5.96 -12.44
CA GLU A 114 -8.32 -6.04 -12.07
C GLU A 114 -7.87 -4.93 -11.10
N ASN A 115 -8.62 -3.82 -11.01
CA ASN A 115 -8.25 -2.65 -10.22
C ASN A 115 -9.18 -2.41 -9.03
N GLU A 116 -10.45 -2.77 -9.14
CA GLU A 116 -11.46 -2.41 -8.14
C GLU A 116 -12.59 -3.44 -7.97
N VAL A 117 -13.18 -3.43 -6.77
CA VAL A 117 -14.42 -4.11 -6.43
C VAL A 117 -15.51 -3.06 -6.22
N SER A 118 -16.54 -3.07 -7.05
CA SER A 118 -17.68 -2.17 -6.90
C SER A 118 -18.74 -2.80 -6.01
N VAL A 119 -19.32 -2.00 -5.09
CA VAL A 119 -20.29 -2.46 -4.10
C VAL A 119 -21.61 -1.69 -4.20
N VAL A 120 -22.73 -2.40 -4.10
CA VAL A 120 -24.04 -1.80 -3.85
C VAL A 120 -24.28 -1.75 -2.35
N ILE A 121 -24.60 -0.58 -1.82
CA ILE A 121 -24.92 -0.41 -0.41
C ILE A 121 -26.42 -0.08 -0.29
N PRO A 122 -27.28 -1.02 0.14
CA PRO A 122 -28.70 -0.75 0.33
C PRO A 122 -28.92 0.38 1.33
N GLY A 123 -29.92 1.23 1.08
CA GLY A 123 -30.17 2.45 1.87
C GLY A 123 -29.23 3.62 1.54
N TYR A 124 -28.11 3.38 0.87
CA TYR A 124 -27.09 4.38 0.53
C TYR A 124 -26.84 4.50 -0.98
N ARG A 125 -27.87 4.19 -1.78
CA ARG A 125 -27.79 4.23 -3.26
C ARG A 125 -27.45 5.62 -3.82
N SER A 126 -27.73 6.69 -3.07
CA SER A 126 -27.44 8.07 -3.47
C SER A 126 -26.01 8.53 -3.19
N LEU A 127 -25.18 7.70 -2.54
CA LEU A 127 -23.77 8.04 -2.34
C LEU A 127 -23.02 8.15 -3.69
N PRO A 128 -21.94 8.94 -3.77
CA PRO A 128 -21.05 8.94 -4.92
C PRO A 128 -20.49 7.55 -5.25
N GLN A 129 -20.06 7.34 -6.49
CA GLN A 129 -19.47 6.08 -6.92
C GLN A 129 -18.13 5.81 -6.24
N SER A 130 -17.35 6.85 -5.96
CA SER A 130 -16.10 6.75 -5.18
C SER A 130 -16.32 6.19 -3.77
N SER A 131 -17.49 6.40 -3.18
CA SER A 131 -17.88 5.86 -1.87
C SER A 131 -18.39 4.41 -1.93
N LYS A 132 -18.47 3.82 -3.13
CA LYS A 132 -19.05 2.49 -3.41
C LYS A 132 -18.06 1.58 -4.13
N THR A 133 -16.77 1.88 -4.02
CA THR A 133 -15.73 1.21 -4.77
C THR A 133 -14.53 0.98 -3.86
N ILE A 134 -14.04 -0.25 -3.82
CA ILE A 134 -12.84 -0.63 -3.07
C ILE A 134 -11.73 -0.84 -4.08
N GLN A 135 -10.69 0.00 -4.00
CA GLN A 135 -9.52 -0.12 -4.85
C GLN A 135 -8.64 -1.28 -4.34
N LEU A 136 -8.24 -2.18 -5.23
CA LEU A 136 -7.50 -3.40 -4.87
C LEU A 136 -6.09 -3.11 -4.37
N ASN A 137 -5.46 -2.05 -4.90
CA ASN A 137 -4.17 -1.56 -4.39
C ASN A 137 -4.22 -1.16 -2.90
N SER A 138 -5.42 -0.84 -2.39
CA SER A 138 -5.64 -0.44 -1.01
C SER A 138 -5.93 -1.61 -0.08
N LEU A 139 -5.83 -2.87 -0.55
CA LEU A 139 -6.03 -4.07 0.26
C LEU A 139 -4.71 -4.74 0.67
N ASN A 140 -3.56 -4.26 0.19
CA ASN A 140 -2.23 -4.82 0.44
C ASN A 140 -2.16 -6.34 0.21
N ALA A 141 -2.72 -6.80 -0.92
CA ALA A 141 -2.57 -8.19 -1.37
C ALA A 141 -1.12 -8.45 -1.81
N VAL A 142 -0.62 -9.66 -1.56
CA VAL A 142 0.77 -10.04 -1.88
C VAL A 142 0.95 -10.33 -3.37
N ASN A 143 -0.06 -10.99 -3.95
CA ASN A 143 -0.06 -11.41 -5.35
C ASN A 143 -0.99 -10.53 -6.17
N LYS A 144 -0.77 -10.51 -7.49
CA LYS A 144 -1.71 -9.90 -8.43
C LYS A 144 -3.08 -10.58 -8.33
N PRO A 145 -4.17 -9.86 -8.61
CA PRO A 145 -5.52 -10.42 -8.55
C PRO A 145 -5.68 -11.59 -9.54
N ALA A 146 -6.21 -12.72 -9.07
CA ALA A 146 -6.47 -13.88 -9.91
C ALA A 146 -7.97 -13.98 -10.22
N PHE A 147 -8.32 -14.30 -11.46
CA PHE A 147 -9.71 -14.44 -11.89
C PHE A 147 -10.05 -15.90 -12.16
N LYS A 148 -11.18 -16.33 -11.62
CA LYS A 148 -11.79 -17.63 -11.88
C LYS A 148 -13.17 -17.41 -12.49
N THR A 149 -13.61 -18.29 -13.36
CA THR A 149 -14.98 -18.23 -13.89
C THR A 149 -15.86 -19.18 -13.08
N ASP A 150 -16.98 -18.67 -12.57
CA ASP A 150 -18.02 -19.49 -11.97
C ASP A 150 -18.64 -20.39 -13.03
N THR A 151 -18.51 -21.71 -12.86
CA THR A 151 -19.01 -22.71 -13.80
C THR A 151 -20.53 -22.69 -13.96
N PHE A 152 -21.28 -22.21 -12.96
CA PHE A 152 -22.75 -22.17 -12.99
C PHE A 152 -23.28 -20.86 -13.57
N THR A 153 -22.64 -19.73 -13.23
CA THR A 153 -23.15 -18.41 -13.62
C THR A 153 -22.40 -17.77 -14.79
N GLY A 154 -21.24 -18.32 -15.17
CA GLY A 154 -20.34 -17.75 -16.19
C GLY A 154 -19.70 -16.44 -15.77
N ARG A 155 -19.77 -16.08 -14.48
CA ARG A 155 -19.28 -14.79 -13.97
C ARG A 155 -17.87 -14.90 -13.45
N GLU A 156 -17.14 -13.79 -13.54
CA GLU A 156 -15.82 -13.66 -12.96
C GLU A 156 -15.89 -13.59 -11.42
N ILE A 157 -15.01 -14.37 -10.80
CA ILE A 157 -14.72 -14.41 -9.37
C ILE A 157 -13.30 -13.93 -9.20
N LEU A 158 -13.12 -12.91 -8.37
CA LEU A 158 -11.81 -12.38 -8.05
C LEU A 158 -11.24 -13.06 -6.79
N GLU A 159 -10.03 -13.57 -6.85
CA GLU A 159 -9.31 -14.16 -5.72
C GLU A 159 -8.09 -13.31 -5.37
N LEU A 160 -7.95 -13.01 -4.07
CA LEU A 160 -6.81 -12.27 -3.52
C LEU A 160 -6.11 -13.08 -2.43
N THR A 161 -4.80 -12.86 -2.28
CA THR A 161 -3.95 -13.51 -1.28
C THR A 161 -3.29 -12.47 -0.38
N TRP A 162 -3.30 -12.72 0.92
CA TRP A 162 -2.63 -11.89 1.92
C TRP A 162 -1.66 -12.70 2.75
N LYS A 163 -0.64 -12.02 3.27
CA LYS A 163 0.27 -12.54 4.29
C LYS A 163 0.35 -11.51 5.41
N LYS A 164 -0.20 -11.84 6.58
CA LYS A 164 -0.27 -10.92 7.73
C LYS A 164 0.12 -11.58 9.03
N ARG A 165 0.65 -10.77 9.95
CA ARG A 165 0.92 -11.16 11.35
C ARG A 165 -0.31 -10.82 12.18
N LEU A 166 -1.08 -11.84 12.55
CA LEU A 166 -2.38 -11.70 13.23
C LEU A 166 -2.34 -12.44 14.57
N TYR A 167 -2.46 -11.71 15.66
CA TYR A 167 -2.33 -12.25 17.01
C TYR A 167 -3.54 -11.88 17.87
N SER A 168 -3.75 -12.64 18.94
CA SER A 168 -4.72 -12.34 20.00
C SER A 168 -3.97 -11.91 21.26
N PHE A 169 -4.48 -10.90 21.98
CA PHE A 169 -3.91 -10.51 23.27
C PHE A 169 -3.85 -11.68 24.27
N ASN A 170 -4.81 -12.62 24.20
CA ASN A 170 -4.86 -13.78 25.08
C ASN A 170 -3.97 -14.94 24.59
N GLY A 171 -3.34 -14.83 23.42
CA GLY A 171 -2.41 -15.85 22.87
C GLY A 171 -3.07 -17.12 22.33
N TYR A 172 -4.39 -17.14 22.19
CA TYR A 172 -5.14 -18.22 21.55
C TYR A 172 -6.36 -17.68 20.81
N THR A 173 -6.73 -18.34 19.71
CA THR A 173 -7.99 -18.11 18.99
C THR A 173 -9.03 -19.17 19.30
N LEU A 174 -10.27 -18.74 19.56
CA LEU A 174 -11.40 -19.62 19.89
C LEU A 174 -11.81 -20.53 18.74
N THR A 175 -11.49 -20.17 17.49
CA THR A 175 -12.08 -20.74 16.27
C THR A 175 -11.16 -21.63 15.43
N GLN A 176 -9.94 -21.95 15.87
CA GLN A 176 -9.02 -22.75 15.04
C GLN A 176 -9.08 -24.27 15.28
N THR A 177 -9.00 -25.01 14.18
CA THR A 177 -8.69 -26.45 14.09
C THR A 177 -7.24 -26.73 14.48
N LYS A 178 -6.96 -27.94 14.99
CA LYS A 178 -5.64 -28.34 15.53
C LYS A 178 -4.52 -28.51 14.47
N GLU A 179 -4.81 -28.42 13.18
CA GLU A 179 -3.88 -28.78 12.12
C GLU A 179 -3.32 -27.57 11.36
N THR A 180 -2.00 -27.56 11.16
CA THR A 180 -1.28 -26.66 10.26
C THR A 180 -1.48 -27.09 8.81
N LYS A 181 -2.18 -26.27 8.01
CA LYS A 181 -2.26 -26.47 6.54
C LYS A 181 -1.07 -25.78 5.88
N GLN A 182 -0.22 -26.55 5.17
CA GLN A 182 0.95 -26.02 4.46
C GLN A 182 0.57 -25.04 3.33
N ASP A 183 -0.62 -25.19 2.73
CA ASP A 183 -1.10 -24.38 1.59
C ASP A 183 -1.79 -23.05 1.98
N GLY A 184 -1.75 -22.66 3.25
CA GLY A 184 -2.42 -21.46 3.77
C GLY A 184 -3.94 -21.62 3.97
N TYR A 185 -4.57 -20.60 4.56
CA TYR A 185 -6.01 -20.63 4.89
C TYR A 185 -6.87 -20.08 3.75
N ARG A 186 -8.04 -20.67 3.50
CA ARG A 186 -9.05 -20.12 2.60
C ARG A 186 -10.21 -19.56 3.42
N LEU A 187 -10.36 -18.25 3.45
CA LEU A 187 -11.45 -17.61 4.19
C LEU A 187 -12.79 -17.83 3.49
N ASN A 188 -13.82 -18.08 4.29
CA ASN A 188 -15.18 -18.23 3.81
C ASN A 188 -15.71 -16.85 3.36
N PRO A 189 -15.92 -16.63 2.05
CA PRO A 189 -16.37 -15.34 1.53
C PRO A 189 -17.80 -14.99 1.98
N HIS A 190 -18.58 -15.97 2.43
CA HIS A 190 -19.97 -15.83 2.85
C HIS A 190 -20.17 -16.06 4.35
N SER A 191 -19.12 -15.88 5.16
CA SER A 191 -19.17 -16.02 6.64
C SER A 191 -20.25 -15.16 7.32
N ARG A 192 -20.68 -14.07 6.68
CA ARG A 192 -21.70 -13.13 7.17
C ARG A 192 -23.10 -13.38 6.59
N GLY A 193 -23.26 -14.42 5.77
CA GLY A 193 -24.53 -14.80 5.14
C GLY A 193 -25.05 -16.15 5.65
N PHE A 194 -26.36 -16.37 5.49
CA PHE A 194 -26.99 -17.66 5.77
C PHE A 194 -27.53 -18.24 4.47
N PHE A 195 -27.22 -19.51 4.21
CA PHE A 195 -27.75 -20.23 3.06
C PHE A 195 -29.00 -21.01 3.44
N GLN A 196 -30.01 -20.98 2.58
CA GLN A 196 -31.27 -21.67 2.80
C GLN A 196 -31.73 -22.35 1.51
N LYS A 197 -32.17 -23.61 1.62
CA LYS A 197 -32.78 -24.37 0.52
C LYS A 197 -33.93 -23.57 -0.12
N LEU A 198 -33.99 -23.59 -1.47
CA LEU A 198 -34.96 -22.82 -2.26
C LEU A 198 -36.42 -23.03 -1.82
N ARG A 199 -36.83 -24.27 -1.53
CA ARG A 199 -38.20 -24.57 -1.09
C ARG A 199 -38.57 -23.79 0.18
N LYS A 200 -37.69 -23.80 1.18
CA LYS A 200 -37.90 -23.04 2.42
C LYS A 200 -37.82 -21.52 2.16
N TRP A 201 -36.95 -21.08 1.27
CA TRP A 201 -36.90 -19.66 0.88
C TRP A 201 -38.20 -19.18 0.23
N LYS A 202 -38.84 -19.99 -0.63
CA LYS A 202 -40.17 -19.68 -1.20
C LYS A 202 -41.23 -19.52 -0.12
N VAL A 203 -41.29 -20.46 0.84
CA VAL A 203 -42.22 -20.37 1.99
C VAL A 203 -41.99 -19.07 2.77
N ILE A 204 -40.73 -18.72 3.05
CA ILE A 204 -40.39 -17.46 3.73
C ILE A 204 -40.90 -16.25 2.95
N LEU A 205 -40.73 -16.24 1.62
CA LEU A 205 -41.19 -15.15 0.77
C LEU A 205 -42.72 -15.07 0.71
N GLU A 206 -43.41 -16.20 0.54
CA GLU A 206 -44.87 -16.28 0.54
C GLU A 206 -45.45 -15.77 1.87
N ASP A 207 -44.91 -16.24 3.00
CA ASP A 207 -45.27 -15.75 4.34
C ASP A 207 -45.00 -14.25 4.53
N PHE A 208 -43.90 -13.75 3.94
CA PHE A 208 -43.56 -12.33 4.02
C PHE A 208 -44.47 -11.45 3.15
N THR A 209 -44.86 -11.94 1.98
CA THR A 209 -45.75 -11.22 1.04
C THR A 209 -47.21 -11.22 1.47
N SER A 210 -47.68 -12.29 2.12
CA SER A 210 -49.07 -12.43 2.58
C SER A 210 -49.43 -11.59 3.82
N ALA A 211 -48.43 -11.13 4.59
CA ALA A 211 -48.66 -10.35 5.79
C ALA A 211 -49.05 -8.89 5.48
N LYS A 212 -50.16 -8.42 6.07
CA LYS A 212 -50.75 -7.09 5.83
C LYS A 212 -50.01 -5.94 6.51
N SER A 213 -49.34 -6.18 7.65
CA SER A 213 -48.61 -5.15 8.43
C SER A 213 -47.12 -5.44 8.56
N GLN A 214 -46.28 -4.39 8.65
CA GLN A 214 -44.85 -4.54 8.90
C GLN A 214 -44.53 -5.24 10.24
N LYS A 215 -45.33 -5.00 11.28
CA LYS A 215 -45.15 -5.68 12.58
C LYS A 215 -45.37 -7.18 12.46
N ASP A 216 -46.37 -7.61 11.68
CA ASP A 216 -46.66 -9.02 11.44
C ASP A 216 -45.58 -9.69 10.60
N LYS A 217 -45.07 -9.00 9.57
CA LYS A 217 -43.92 -9.45 8.78
C LYS A 217 -42.71 -9.74 9.67
N MET A 218 -42.38 -8.82 10.57
CA MET A 218 -41.25 -8.98 11.49
C MET A 218 -41.50 -10.11 12.51
N LYS A 219 -42.71 -10.24 13.06
CA LYS A 219 -43.08 -11.31 13.99
C LYS A 219 -43.00 -12.69 13.33
N ARG A 220 -43.50 -12.82 12.11
CA ARG A 220 -43.45 -14.06 11.31
C ARG A 220 -42.01 -14.44 10.96
N LEU A 221 -41.20 -13.49 10.49
CA LEU A 221 -39.77 -13.72 10.26
C LEU A 221 -39.06 -14.17 11.53
N LYS A 222 -39.24 -13.48 12.65
CA LYS A 222 -38.65 -13.89 13.94
C LYS A 222 -39.05 -15.31 14.34
N LYS A 223 -40.31 -15.70 14.12
CA LYS A 223 -40.78 -17.07 14.38
C LYS A 223 -40.05 -18.10 13.53
N ILE A 224 -39.92 -17.86 12.22
CA ILE A 224 -39.23 -18.75 11.28
C ILE A 224 -37.75 -18.94 11.65
N PHE A 225 -37.08 -17.87 12.10
CA PHE A 225 -35.66 -17.90 12.44
C PHE A 225 -35.36 -18.33 13.89
N ASN A 226 -36.31 -18.22 14.83
CA ASN A 226 -36.14 -18.63 16.24
C ASN A 226 -36.63 -20.04 16.57
N ASP A 227 -37.22 -20.78 15.62
CA ASP A 227 -37.79 -22.11 15.89
C ASP A 227 -36.70 -23.16 16.18
N LYS A 228 -36.33 -23.30 17.46
CA LYS A 228 -35.29 -24.22 17.97
C LYS A 228 -35.62 -25.70 17.79
N LYS A 229 -36.85 -26.07 17.41
CA LYS A 229 -37.23 -27.47 17.12
C LYS A 229 -36.70 -27.99 15.77
N ASN A 230 -36.18 -27.11 14.91
CA ASN A 230 -35.51 -27.49 13.67
C ASN A 230 -34.00 -27.51 13.88
N GLY A 231 -33.49 -28.69 14.27
CA GLY A 231 -32.11 -29.04 14.66
C GLY A 231 -30.97 -28.09 14.30
N ASN A 232 -30.12 -27.81 15.30
CA ASN A 232 -28.78 -27.22 15.19
C ASN A 232 -28.56 -26.38 13.93
N SER A 233 -29.10 -25.16 13.93
CA SER A 233 -29.07 -24.23 12.78
C SER A 233 -27.66 -23.96 12.23
N LYS A 234 -26.62 -24.06 13.07
CA LYS A 234 -25.22 -23.99 12.64
C LYS A 234 -24.79 -25.24 11.86
N GLU A 235 -25.07 -26.46 12.35
CA GLU A 235 -24.70 -27.72 11.68
C GLU A 235 -25.35 -27.89 10.30
N ASN A 236 -26.63 -27.54 10.17
CA ASN A 236 -27.32 -27.60 8.87
C ASN A 236 -26.79 -26.56 7.87
N THR A 237 -26.29 -25.42 8.34
CA THR A 237 -25.68 -24.40 7.48
C THR A 237 -24.30 -24.84 7.01
N TYR A 238 -23.47 -25.43 7.88
CA TYR A 238 -22.18 -25.99 7.49
C TYR A 238 -22.32 -27.07 6.40
N LYS A 239 -23.30 -27.97 6.53
CA LYS A 239 -23.61 -28.97 5.49
C LYS A 239 -24.05 -28.34 4.15
N LEU A 240 -24.69 -27.17 4.15
CA LEU A 240 -25.07 -26.47 2.92
C LEU A 240 -23.88 -25.76 2.27
N LEU A 241 -22.92 -25.28 3.06
CA LEU A 241 -21.70 -24.64 2.57
C LEU A 241 -20.84 -25.60 1.73
N ASP A 242 -20.89 -26.89 2.03
CA ASP A 242 -20.18 -27.93 1.26
C ASP A 242 -20.64 -28.01 -0.21
N TYR A 243 -21.87 -27.61 -0.51
CA TYR A 243 -22.43 -27.59 -1.87
C TYR A 243 -22.09 -26.30 -2.64
N ILE A 244 -21.41 -25.35 -2.01
CA ILE A 244 -21.05 -24.06 -2.62
C ILE A 244 -19.54 -24.09 -2.88
N PRO A 245 -19.08 -24.12 -4.14
CA PRO A 245 -17.65 -24.21 -4.47
C PRO A 245 -16.79 -23.10 -3.82
N ALA A 246 -17.36 -21.90 -3.68
CA ALA A 246 -16.72 -20.77 -3.02
C ALA A 246 -16.50 -20.97 -1.51
N CYS A 247 -17.33 -21.80 -0.85
CA CYS A 247 -17.31 -22.05 0.60
C CYS A 247 -16.70 -23.41 0.97
N TYR A 248 -16.45 -24.29 0.01
CA TYR A 248 -15.87 -25.61 0.25
C TYR A 248 -14.49 -25.53 0.91
N LYS A 249 -14.28 -26.30 2.00
CA LYS A 249 -13.03 -26.32 2.79
C LYS A 249 -12.55 -24.91 3.19
N THR A 250 -13.46 -24.03 3.57
CA THR A 250 -13.13 -22.67 4.02
C THR A 250 -13.23 -22.51 5.52
N GLU A 251 -12.46 -21.57 6.06
CA GLU A 251 -12.44 -21.21 7.48
C GLU A 251 -13.18 -19.87 7.71
N PRO A 252 -13.91 -19.70 8.82
CA PRO A 252 -14.62 -18.45 9.11
C PRO A 252 -13.68 -17.31 9.54
N ASP A 253 -12.47 -17.62 10.00
CA ASP A 253 -11.49 -16.65 10.48
C ASP A 253 -10.06 -17.18 10.33
N VAL A 254 -9.06 -16.32 10.54
CA VAL A 254 -7.64 -16.64 10.39
C VAL A 254 -6.82 -16.03 11.54
N SER A 255 -5.74 -16.70 11.94
CA SER A 255 -4.77 -16.20 12.92
C SER A 255 -3.39 -16.78 12.64
N SER A 256 -2.34 -16.10 13.09
CA SER A 256 -0.95 -16.58 13.05
C SER A 256 -0.57 -17.46 14.25
N GLU A 257 -1.44 -17.55 15.26
CA GLU A 257 -1.22 -18.37 16.44
C GLU A 257 -1.82 -19.77 16.24
N LEU A 258 -1.16 -20.81 16.77
CA LEU A 258 -1.70 -22.18 16.87
C LEU A 258 -2.22 -22.43 18.29
N ARG A 259 -3.22 -23.31 18.44
CA ARG A 259 -3.80 -23.64 19.76
C ARG A 259 -2.81 -24.33 20.71
N GLU A 260 -1.90 -25.13 20.19
CA GLU A 260 -0.91 -25.90 20.96
C GLU A 260 0.44 -25.91 20.20
N GLY A 261 1.53 -25.57 20.88
CA GLY A 261 2.90 -25.63 20.35
C GLY A 261 3.65 -24.29 20.31
N PRO A 262 4.98 -24.31 20.11
CA PRO A 262 5.78 -23.11 19.95
C PRO A 262 5.35 -22.32 18.69
N ILE A 263 5.47 -20.99 18.72
CA ILE A 263 5.15 -20.14 17.57
C ILE A 263 6.18 -20.41 16.46
N THR A 264 5.81 -21.24 15.48
CA THR A 264 6.68 -21.60 14.35
C THR A 264 6.55 -20.63 13.18
N LEU A 265 5.39 -19.99 13.00
CA LEU A 265 5.12 -19.06 11.91
C LEU A 265 4.81 -17.67 12.44
N GLN A 266 5.68 -16.70 12.13
CA GLN A 266 5.46 -15.30 12.50
C GLN A 266 4.28 -14.66 11.74
N SER A 267 3.91 -15.21 10.58
CA SER A 267 2.83 -14.69 9.72
C SER A 267 1.97 -15.82 9.18
N CYS A 268 0.67 -15.57 9.01
CA CYS A 268 -0.25 -16.45 8.32
C CYS A 268 -0.51 -15.96 6.89
N GLN A 269 -0.55 -16.90 5.94
CA GLN A 269 -0.99 -16.65 4.57
C GLN A 269 -2.41 -17.15 4.39
N PHE A 270 -3.25 -16.33 3.75
CA PHE A 270 -4.65 -16.68 3.51
C PHE A 270 -5.20 -16.05 2.23
N THR A 271 -6.27 -16.66 1.71
CA THR A 271 -6.96 -16.24 0.50
C THR A 271 -8.44 -15.98 0.76
N MET A 272 -9.05 -15.10 -0.03
CA MET A 272 -10.50 -14.87 -0.03
C MET A 272 -10.94 -14.54 -1.45
N THR A 273 -12.13 -15.02 -1.82
CA THR A 273 -12.78 -14.71 -3.09
C THR A 273 -13.78 -13.56 -2.94
N PHE A 274 -13.93 -12.77 -4.00
CA PHE A 274 -14.95 -11.72 -4.17
C PHE A 274 -15.95 -12.20 -5.20
N ASN A 275 -17.11 -12.66 -4.73
CA ASN A 275 -18.18 -13.21 -5.56
C ASN A 275 -19.27 -12.15 -5.79
N HIS A 276 -19.95 -12.19 -6.93
CA HIS A 276 -21.13 -11.37 -7.15
C HIS A 276 -22.18 -11.58 -6.04
N GLN A 277 -22.78 -10.51 -5.52
CA GLN A 277 -23.72 -10.51 -4.37
C GLN A 277 -23.13 -10.97 -3.03
N GLN A 278 -21.82 -11.17 -2.92
CA GLN A 278 -21.19 -11.38 -1.62
C GLN A 278 -21.41 -10.18 -0.70
N ILE A 279 -21.68 -10.49 0.57
CA ILE A 279 -21.87 -9.49 1.63
C ILE A 279 -20.51 -9.04 2.15
N LEU A 280 -20.23 -7.74 2.05
CA LEU A 280 -19.04 -7.10 2.59
C LEU A 280 -19.43 -6.13 3.71
N PRO A 281 -19.08 -6.42 4.97
CA PRO A 281 -19.21 -5.46 6.06
C PRO A 281 -18.18 -4.33 5.91
N ILE A 282 -18.67 -3.12 5.71
CA ILE A 282 -17.84 -1.93 5.50
C ILE A 282 -18.29 -0.80 6.42
N GLN A 283 -17.34 -0.06 6.98
CA GLN A 283 -17.63 1.14 7.73
C GLN A 283 -17.61 2.35 6.80
N LEU A 284 -18.73 3.06 6.74
CA LEU A 284 -18.84 4.36 6.10
C LEU A 284 -18.55 5.47 7.10
N SER A 285 -17.68 6.38 6.71
CA SER A 285 -17.47 7.68 7.36
C SER A 285 -17.36 8.76 6.29
N ALA A 286 -16.67 9.85 6.56
CA ALA A 286 -16.42 10.90 5.57
C ALA A 286 -15.03 11.49 5.72
N GLU A 287 -14.52 11.98 4.60
CA GLU A 287 -13.20 12.60 4.50
C GLU A 287 -13.31 13.92 3.74
N SER A 288 -12.50 14.91 4.13
CA SER A 288 -12.33 16.13 3.35
C SER A 288 -11.47 15.85 2.11
N VAL A 289 -12.08 15.98 0.94
CA VAL A 289 -11.42 15.87 -0.37
C VAL A 289 -11.56 17.23 -1.04
N ARG A 290 -10.42 17.90 -1.30
CA ARG A 290 -10.37 19.26 -1.86
C ARG A 290 -11.28 20.26 -1.11
N GLY A 291 -11.28 20.19 0.23
CA GLY A 291 -12.07 21.08 1.09
C GLY A 291 -13.55 20.71 1.24
N VAL A 292 -14.03 19.67 0.56
CA VAL A 292 -15.42 19.21 0.65
C VAL A 292 -15.48 17.89 1.42
N LEU A 293 -16.36 17.81 2.40
CA LEU A 293 -16.57 16.59 3.18
C LEU A 293 -17.42 15.59 2.39
N ILE A 294 -16.82 14.47 1.98
CA ILE A 294 -17.44 13.47 1.11
C ILE A 294 -17.45 12.10 1.81
N PRO A 295 -18.55 11.34 1.73
CA PRO A 295 -18.63 9.96 2.25
C PRO A 295 -17.56 9.06 1.65
N GLN A 296 -16.94 8.22 2.48
CA GLN A 296 -15.99 7.21 2.04
C GLN A 296 -16.06 5.94 2.88
N ILE A 297 -15.55 4.84 2.30
CA ILE A 297 -15.31 3.59 3.03
C ILE A 297 -14.01 3.76 3.83
N GLU A 298 -14.11 3.69 5.15
CA GLU A 298 -13.01 3.88 6.10
C GLU A 298 -12.39 2.53 6.50
N ILE A 299 -13.23 1.52 6.73
CA ILE A 299 -12.82 0.18 7.17
C ILE A 299 -13.54 -0.89 6.35
N PHE A 300 -12.82 -1.96 6.01
CA PHE A 300 -13.39 -3.22 5.59
C PHE A 300 -13.22 -4.26 6.72
N ASP A 301 -14.33 -4.67 7.32
CA ASP A 301 -14.39 -5.63 8.44
C ASP A 301 -14.56 -7.04 7.86
N MET A 302 -13.44 -7.61 7.40
CA MET A 302 -13.38 -8.87 6.66
C MET A 302 -13.72 -10.07 7.56
N THR A 303 -13.03 -10.17 8.69
CA THR A 303 -13.26 -11.22 9.71
C THR A 303 -13.09 -10.61 11.11
N ASN A 304 -13.33 -11.40 12.16
CA ASN A 304 -13.10 -10.91 13.52
C ASN A 304 -11.63 -10.54 13.75
N ASN A 305 -10.68 -11.29 13.17
CA ASN A 305 -9.25 -10.98 13.29
C ASN A 305 -8.69 -10.02 12.23
N VAL A 306 -9.40 -9.83 11.10
CA VAL A 306 -8.91 -9.04 9.97
C VAL A 306 -9.83 -7.84 9.70
N LYS A 307 -9.37 -6.66 10.12
CA LYS A 307 -10.03 -5.37 9.88
C LYS A 307 -9.10 -4.46 9.11
N HIS A 308 -9.43 -4.14 7.86
CA HIS A 308 -8.56 -3.35 6.99
C HIS A 308 -8.89 -1.85 7.11
N CYS A 309 -7.90 -1.02 7.41
CA CYS A 309 -8.05 0.44 7.48
C CYS A 309 -7.64 1.06 6.14
N PHE A 310 -8.56 1.71 5.44
CA PHE A 310 -8.24 2.32 4.14
C PHE A 310 -7.57 3.70 4.27
N LEU A 311 -7.65 4.36 5.42
CA LEU A 311 -7.15 5.73 5.59
C LEU A 311 -5.62 5.80 5.44
N HIS A 312 -4.87 5.06 6.25
CA HIS A 312 -3.41 5.09 6.19
C HIS A 312 -2.86 4.38 4.94
N VAL A 313 -3.65 3.53 4.28
CA VAL A 313 -3.22 2.87 3.05
C VAL A 313 -3.36 3.78 1.85
N LYS A 314 -4.46 4.54 1.76
CA LYS A 314 -4.67 5.52 0.68
C LYS A 314 -3.79 6.75 0.83
N ASP A 315 -3.63 7.25 2.05
CA ASP A 315 -2.85 8.45 2.34
C ASP A 315 -2.02 8.26 3.63
N PRO A 316 -0.91 7.50 3.56
CA PRO A 316 -0.06 7.24 4.72
C PRO A 316 0.48 8.53 5.33
N ILE A 317 0.84 9.50 4.49
CA ILE A 317 1.40 10.77 4.92
C ILE A 317 0.39 11.52 5.78
N LYS A 318 -0.86 11.72 5.32
CA LYS A 318 -1.88 12.47 6.06
C LYS A 318 -2.24 11.87 7.42
N TYR A 319 -2.19 10.55 7.56
CA TYR A 319 -2.68 9.84 8.75
C TYR A 319 -1.59 9.39 9.71
N LEU A 320 -0.37 9.17 9.23
CA LEU A 320 0.78 8.77 10.05
C LEU A 320 1.73 9.95 10.30
N GLU A 321 1.82 10.89 9.36
CA GLU A 321 2.77 12.02 9.35
C GLU A 321 2.16 13.35 8.87
N GLN A 322 3.00 14.26 8.36
CA GLN A 322 2.61 15.57 7.88
C GLN A 322 3.23 15.82 6.50
N TYR A 323 2.48 16.47 5.62
CA TYR A 323 3.03 16.94 4.36
C TYR A 323 4.07 18.04 4.62
N ALA A 324 5.27 17.85 4.08
CA ALA A 324 6.31 18.88 4.03
C ALA A 324 5.84 20.03 3.14
N THR A 325 6.00 21.26 3.63
CA THR A 325 5.60 22.48 2.92
C THR A 325 6.79 23.30 2.41
N SER A 326 8.00 22.92 2.82
CA SER A 326 9.24 23.64 2.47
C SER A 326 10.03 22.85 1.42
N PRO A 327 10.48 23.48 0.32
CA PRO A 327 11.32 22.82 -0.67
C PRO A 327 12.77 22.68 -0.16
N SER A 328 13.50 21.70 -0.71
CA SER A 328 14.95 21.59 -0.48
C SER A 328 15.69 22.80 -1.06
N LYS A 329 16.84 23.11 -0.47
CA LYS A 329 17.72 24.23 -0.83
C LYS A 329 19.11 23.67 -1.13
N GLU A 330 19.90 24.39 -1.93
CA GLU A 330 21.30 24.03 -2.18
C GLU A 330 22.20 24.30 -0.97
N ARG A 331 21.87 25.33 -0.18
CA ARG A 331 22.61 25.71 1.04
C ARG A 331 21.63 25.99 2.18
N TYR A 332 22.08 25.69 3.39
CA TYR A 332 21.35 25.90 4.63
C TYR A 332 22.18 26.69 5.62
N ILE A 333 21.55 27.60 6.34
CA ILE A 333 22.24 28.48 7.30
C ILE A 333 22.81 27.67 8.47
N SER A 334 22.14 26.59 8.85
CA SER A 334 22.56 25.72 9.95
C SER A 334 22.00 24.32 9.79
N ALA A 335 22.54 23.35 10.55
CA ALA A 335 21.98 22.01 10.66
C ALA A 335 20.49 22.05 11.09
N VAL A 336 20.09 23.02 11.90
CA VAL A 336 18.68 23.19 12.32
C VAL A 336 17.79 23.61 11.14
N ASP A 337 18.25 24.51 10.26
CA ASP A 337 17.51 24.90 9.05
C ASP A 337 17.42 23.73 8.05
N TYR A 338 18.51 22.96 7.92
CA TYR A 338 18.51 21.70 7.17
C TYR A 338 17.46 20.72 7.70
N LEU A 339 17.46 20.45 9.00
CA LEU A 339 16.51 19.52 9.63
C LEU A 339 15.07 19.99 9.50
N ARG A 340 14.79 21.29 9.63
CA ARG A 340 13.45 21.85 9.44
C ARG A 340 12.87 21.55 8.06
N THR A 341 13.74 21.45 7.06
CA THR A 341 13.36 21.18 5.66
C THR A 341 13.32 19.68 5.37
N TRP A 342 14.37 18.93 5.75
CA TRP A 342 14.56 17.53 5.37
C TRP A 342 13.83 16.54 6.26
N LYS A 343 13.67 16.84 7.57
CA LYS A 343 13.01 15.90 8.49
C LYS A 343 11.57 15.58 8.06
N PRO A 344 10.70 16.56 7.73
CA PRO A 344 9.36 16.25 7.26
C PRO A 344 9.34 15.43 5.95
N LEU A 345 10.31 15.67 5.04
CA LEU A 345 10.41 14.91 3.78
C LEU A 345 10.76 13.44 4.03
N VAL A 346 11.71 13.17 4.92
CA VAL A 346 12.08 11.80 5.31
C VAL A 346 10.96 11.11 6.08
N GLU A 347 10.27 11.84 6.98
CA GLU A 347 9.10 11.32 7.69
C GLU A 347 7.98 10.91 6.71
N MET A 348 7.71 11.72 5.68
CA MET A 348 6.74 11.38 4.62
C MET A 348 7.12 10.08 3.89
N GLU A 349 8.40 9.94 3.51
CA GLU A 349 8.91 8.75 2.83
C GLU A 349 8.82 7.52 3.75
N SER A 350 9.23 7.65 5.01
CA SER A 350 9.13 6.60 6.02
C SER A 350 7.69 6.13 6.20
N ALA A 351 6.73 7.04 6.33
CA ALA A 351 5.31 6.69 6.45
C ALA A 351 4.80 5.95 5.20
N ALA A 352 5.18 6.38 4.00
CA ALA A 352 4.77 5.73 2.75
C ALA A 352 5.37 4.32 2.60
N ASN A 353 6.61 4.12 3.03
CA ASN A 353 7.30 2.82 3.00
C ASN A 353 6.76 1.87 4.08
N SER A 354 6.48 2.38 5.28
CA SER A 354 5.94 1.63 6.42
C SER A 354 4.67 0.85 6.08
N VAL A 355 3.76 1.44 5.32
CA VAL A 355 2.47 0.80 4.99
C VAL A 355 2.60 -0.33 3.96
N LYS A 356 3.65 -0.32 3.15
CA LYS A 356 3.99 -1.41 2.22
C LYS A 356 4.71 -2.57 2.91
N SER A 357 5.28 -2.31 4.08
CA SER A 357 6.01 -3.30 4.88
C SER A 357 5.05 -4.22 5.66
N SER A 358 5.61 -5.23 6.33
CA SER A 358 4.80 -6.13 7.16
C SER A 358 4.23 -5.40 8.37
N THR A 359 2.91 -5.49 8.61
CA THR A 359 2.26 -4.98 9.85
C THR A 359 1.94 -6.12 10.81
N ALA A 360 1.85 -5.82 12.11
CA ALA A 360 1.39 -6.75 13.14
C ALA A 360 0.07 -6.29 13.76
N THR A 361 -0.98 -7.09 13.65
CA THR A 361 -2.28 -6.82 14.27
C THR A 361 -2.45 -7.68 15.51
N ILE A 362 -2.77 -7.04 16.64
CA ILE A 362 -3.08 -7.70 17.91
C ILE A 362 -4.52 -7.35 18.28
N ASN A 363 -5.38 -8.35 18.36
CA ASN A 363 -6.79 -8.18 18.70
C ASN A 363 -7.00 -8.24 20.23
N ASP A 364 -8.09 -7.64 20.69
CA ASP A 364 -8.55 -7.67 22.09
C ASP A 364 -7.59 -7.11 23.14
N VAL A 365 -6.74 -6.15 22.73
CA VAL A 365 -5.80 -5.48 23.63
C VAL A 365 -6.55 -4.51 24.52
N PRO A 366 -6.40 -4.59 25.86
CA PRO A 366 -6.91 -3.57 26.78
C PRO A 366 -6.16 -2.25 26.59
N VAL A 367 -6.87 -1.20 26.16
CA VAL A 367 -6.32 0.14 25.98
C VAL A 367 -6.92 1.11 27.02
N LYS A 368 -6.06 1.84 27.72
CA LYS A 368 -6.46 2.93 28.62
C LYS A 368 -6.11 4.28 27.98
N PHE A 369 -7.11 5.10 27.71
CA PHE A 369 -6.91 6.47 27.24
C PHE A 369 -6.66 7.38 28.45
N LEU A 370 -5.58 8.16 28.41
CA LEU A 370 -5.15 9.05 29.49
C LEU A 370 -5.62 10.48 29.26
N SER A 371 -5.67 10.90 28.00
CA SER A 371 -6.17 12.19 27.57
C SER A 371 -6.85 12.07 26.19
N GLN A 372 -7.33 13.18 25.65
CA GLN A 372 -7.88 13.22 24.29
C GLN A 372 -6.85 12.85 23.20
N ASN A 373 -5.55 12.96 23.49
CA ASN A 373 -4.48 12.74 22.53
C ASN A 373 -3.49 11.65 22.95
N GLU A 374 -3.63 11.05 24.13
CA GLU A 374 -2.66 10.10 24.68
C GLU A 374 -3.35 8.88 25.27
N GLY A 375 -2.74 7.71 25.06
CA GLY A 375 -3.18 6.47 25.68
C GLY A 375 -2.04 5.50 25.92
N LYS A 376 -2.37 4.40 26.58
CA LYS A 376 -1.41 3.33 26.88
C LYS A 376 -2.03 1.95 26.76
N PHE A 377 -1.20 0.98 26.41
CA PHE A 377 -1.48 -0.45 26.51
C PHE A 377 -0.24 -1.20 26.98
N SER A 378 -0.43 -2.43 27.47
CA SER A 378 0.67 -3.26 27.97
C SER A 378 0.63 -4.63 27.29
N LEU A 379 1.78 -5.16 26.92
CA LEU A 379 1.96 -6.54 26.47
C LEU A 379 2.95 -7.25 27.41
N SER A 380 2.85 -8.57 27.56
CA SER A 380 3.86 -9.30 28.33
C SER A 380 5.19 -9.30 27.58
N LYS A 381 6.31 -9.31 28.31
CA LYS A 381 7.64 -9.31 27.70
C LYS A 381 7.82 -10.54 26.79
N ALA A 382 7.44 -11.72 27.30
CA ALA A 382 7.45 -12.96 26.53
C ALA A 382 6.61 -12.89 25.25
N PHE A 383 5.46 -12.19 25.27
CA PHE A 383 4.64 -12.02 24.07
C PHE A 383 5.38 -11.22 22.98
N CYS A 384 6.04 -10.12 23.37
CA CYS A 384 6.83 -9.30 22.47
C CYS A 384 8.03 -10.08 21.91
N ASP A 385 8.80 -10.72 22.79
CA ASP A 385 10.03 -11.44 22.43
C ASP A 385 9.73 -12.61 21.48
N GLN A 386 8.71 -13.41 21.77
CA GLN A 386 8.34 -14.56 20.92
C GLN A 386 7.82 -14.15 19.53
N ARG A 387 7.25 -12.95 19.42
CA ARG A 387 6.62 -12.46 18.19
C ARG A 387 7.49 -11.45 17.45
N ASN A 388 8.74 -11.21 17.87
CA ASN A 388 9.60 -10.16 17.30
C ASN A 388 8.84 -8.82 17.18
N ILE A 389 8.20 -8.41 18.28
CA ILE A 389 7.64 -7.06 18.43
C ILE A 389 8.71 -6.26 19.16
N ASP A 390 9.78 -5.98 18.42
CA ASP A 390 10.91 -5.23 18.94
C ASP A 390 10.62 -3.74 18.90
N ILE A 391 11.00 -3.05 19.97
CA ILE A 391 11.07 -1.61 19.98
C ILE A 391 12.51 -1.28 19.60
N ASN A 392 12.75 -1.06 18.32
CA ASN A 392 14.08 -0.77 17.82
C ASN A 392 14.58 0.54 18.45
N LYS A 393 15.59 0.40 19.30
CA LYS A 393 16.35 1.49 19.88
C LYS A 393 17.70 1.48 19.20
N THR A 394 18.04 2.55 18.51
CA THR A 394 19.38 2.68 17.93
C THR A 394 20.29 3.25 19.01
N PRO A 395 21.37 2.55 19.42
CA PRO A 395 22.29 3.06 20.41
C PRO A 395 22.90 4.38 19.94
N LEU A 396 22.92 5.38 20.81
CA LEU A 396 23.43 6.72 20.48
C LEU A 396 24.94 6.67 20.16
N SER A 397 25.66 5.72 20.75
CA SER A 397 27.10 5.47 20.53
C SER A 397 27.49 5.16 19.09
N VAL A 398 26.54 4.73 18.24
CA VAL A 398 26.80 4.52 16.81
C VAL A 398 27.05 5.84 16.07
N PHE A 399 26.59 6.97 16.61
CA PHE A 399 26.57 8.26 15.92
C PHE A 399 27.44 9.34 16.59
N LEU A 400 27.99 9.09 17.77
CA LEU A 400 28.84 10.02 18.50
C LEU A 400 30.32 9.78 18.22
N ASN A 401 31.13 10.84 18.31
CA ASN A 401 32.59 10.73 18.28
C ASN A 401 33.11 10.07 19.56
N GLU A 402 34.26 9.39 19.49
CA GLU A 402 34.90 8.68 20.62
C GLU A 402 35.11 9.55 21.87
N LYS A 403 35.29 10.87 21.72
CA LYS A 403 35.46 11.80 22.86
C LYS A 403 34.14 12.19 23.55
N GLU A 404 33.06 12.36 22.80
CA GLU A 404 31.74 12.73 23.35
C GLU A 404 30.96 11.51 23.85
N ALA A 405 31.28 10.31 23.35
CA ALA A 405 30.73 9.06 23.86
C ALA A 405 31.14 8.78 25.32
N VAL A 406 32.32 9.25 25.74
CA VAL A 406 32.85 9.05 27.11
C VAL A 406 32.20 10.01 28.11
N ASP A 407 31.88 11.24 27.69
CA ASP A 407 31.21 12.21 28.57
C ASP A 407 29.72 11.87 28.77
N GLU A 408 29.03 11.34 27.75
CA GLU A 408 27.63 10.89 27.87
C GLU A 408 27.46 9.52 28.57
N GLU A 409 28.53 8.73 28.74
CA GLU A 409 28.47 7.50 29.55
C GLU A 409 28.29 7.78 31.06
N ASN A 410 28.65 8.99 31.51
CA ASN A 410 28.61 9.42 32.91
C ASN A 410 27.32 10.17 33.31
N GLU A 411 26.49 10.62 32.37
CA GLU A 411 25.17 11.18 32.64
C GLU A 411 24.06 10.14 32.37
N GLU A 412 23.06 10.01 33.25
CA GLU A 412 21.90 9.12 33.08
C GLU A 412 20.95 9.52 31.90
N GLY A 413 21.43 10.29 30.93
CA GLY A 413 20.66 10.92 29.86
C GLY A 413 20.86 10.31 28.48
N ILE A 414 19.89 9.51 28.03
CA ILE A 414 19.63 9.14 26.61
C ILE A 414 20.69 8.21 25.95
N LYS A 415 20.77 6.95 26.41
CA LYS A 415 21.59 5.90 25.75
C LYS A 415 21.11 5.46 24.35
N ASN A 416 19.91 5.87 23.92
CA ASN A 416 19.26 5.38 22.70
C ASN A 416 18.39 6.44 22.03
N ILE A 417 18.43 6.51 20.69
CA ILE A 417 17.49 7.31 19.89
C ILE A 417 16.25 6.48 19.61
N ALA A 418 15.09 7.02 19.96
CA ALA A 418 13.80 6.43 19.63
C ALA A 418 13.36 6.92 18.23
N SER A 419 13.24 5.99 17.29
CA SER A 419 12.47 6.21 16.06
C SER A 419 11.10 5.52 16.24
N PRO A 420 10.03 6.28 16.51
CA PRO A 420 8.76 5.69 16.89
C PRO A 420 8.04 5.04 15.70
N ASP A 421 7.58 3.81 15.89
CA ASP A 421 6.68 3.15 14.95
C ASP A 421 5.26 3.73 15.02
N TYR A 422 4.47 3.47 13.98
CA TYR A 422 3.10 3.94 13.88
C TYR A 422 2.10 2.89 14.38
N LEU A 423 0.95 3.36 14.84
CA LEU A 423 -0.17 2.55 15.29
C LEU A 423 -1.44 2.93 14.54
N CYS A 424 -2.26 1.93 14.24
CA CYS A 424 -3.65 2.08 13.83
C CYS A 424 -4.53 1.34 14.85
N ILE A 425 -5.26 2.11 15.65
CA ILE A 425 -6.09 1.64 16.76
C ILE A 425 -7.55 1.58 16.32
N LYS A 426 -8.19 0.43 16.48
CA LYS A 426 -9.59 0.17 16.14
C LYS A 426 -10.32 -0.28 17.40
N CYS A 427 -11.14 0.58 17.98
CA CYS A 427 -11.90 0.27 19.20
C CYS A 427 -13.40 0.19 18.89
N PRO A 428 -14.10 -0.91 19.21
CA PRO A 428 -15.54 -1.00 19.02
C PRO A 428 -16.28 -0.09 20.01
N ILE A 429 -17.28 0.64 19.51
CA ILE A 429 -18.20 1.45 20.29
C ILE A 429 -19.61 0.94 20.05
N PHE A 430 -20.28 0.54 21.14
CA PHE A 430 -21.63 0.00 21.13
C PHE A 430 -22.65 1.08 21.47
N LYS A 431 -23.79 1.08 20.80
CA LYS A 431 -24.88 2.03 21.04
C LYS A 431 -25.77 1.64 22.23
N THR A 432 -25.83 0.36 22.57
CA THR A 432 -26.62 -0.18 23.69
C THR A 432 -25.72 -0.97 24.64
N HIS A 433 -25.99 -0.86 25.95
CA HIS A 433 -25.16 -1.44 27.01
C HIS A 433 -25.31 -2.96 27.19
N GLU A 434 -26.35 -3.58 26.61
CA GLU A 434 -26.74 -4.97 26.92
C GLU A 434 -25.92 -6.07 26.20
N ASN A 435 -25.16 -5.77 25.15
CA ASN A 435 -24.58 -6.82 24.27
C ASN A 435 -23.05 -6.93 24.31
N LYS A 436 -22.41 -6.78 25.49
CA LYS A 436 -20.94 -7.00 25.62
C LYS A 436 -20.53 -8.47 25.46
N HIS A 437 -21.41 -9.43 25.75
CA HIS A 437 -21.11 -10.87 25.68
C HIS A 437 -21.26 -11.48 24.26
N ASP A 438 -21.90 -10.78 23.32
CA ASP A 438 -22.20 -11.30 21.97
C ASP A 438 -21.08 -11.12 20.93
N ILE A 439 -20.00 -10.43 21.29
CA ILE A 439 -18.86 -10.15 20.40
C ILE A 439 -18.19 -11.46 19.92
N MET A 440 -18.09 -12.46 20.80
CA MET A 440 -17.47 -13.76 20.47
C MET A 440 -18.34 -14.64 19.56
N ASN A 441 -19.65 -14.35 19.45
CA ASN A 441 -20.59 -15.17 18.67
C ASN A 441 -21.01 -14.55 17.33
N GLY A 442 -20.57 -13.33 17.01
CA GLY A 442 -20.81 -12.68 15.72
C GLY A 442 -22.27 -12.25 15.48
N THR A 443 -23.06 -12.05 16.54
CA THR A 443 -24.52 -11.84 16.49
C THR A 443 -24.96 -10.39 16.59
N ILE A 444 -24.05 -9.42 16.75
CA ILE A 444 -24.41 -8.01 16.88
C ILE A 444 -24.82 -7.44 15.52
N PRO A 445 -26.03 -6.85 15.38
CA PRO A 445 -26.43 -6.18 14.15
C PRO A 445 -25.42 -5.07 13.77
N PRO A 446 -25.05 -4.92 12.49
CA PRO A 446 -24.13 -3.87 12.03
C PRO A 446 -24.55 -2.44 12.39
N SER A 447 -25.83 -2.22 12.70
CA SER A 447 -26.38 -0.94 13.14
C SER A 447 -25.98 -0.55 14.57
N ASP A 448 -25.59 -1.52 15.39
CA ASP A 448 -25.56 -1.40 16.85
C ASP A 448 -24.15 -1.08 17.38
N TYR A 449 -23.15 -1.12 16.51
CA TYR A 449 -21.80 -0.67 16.82
C TYR A 449 -21.12 -0.02 15.61
N TYR A 450 -20.05 0.71 15.90
CA TYR A 450 -19.07 1.13 14.91
C TYR A 450 -17.66 1.01 15.51
N LEU A 451 -16.65 1.02 14.66
CA LEU A 451 -15.26 1.02 15.07
C LEU A 451 -14.76 2.47 15.12
N TRP A 452 -14.45 2.96 16.31
CA TRP A 452 -13.65 4.16 16.44
C TRP A 452 -12.23 3.87 15.95
N LEU A 453 -11.77 4.70 15.02
CA LEU A 453 -10.50 4.56 14.34
C LEU A 453 -9.60 5.74 14.66
N ALA A 454 -8.39 5.46 15.08
CA ALA A 454 -7.36 6.47 15.28
C ALA A 454 -5.99 5.96 14.87
N HIS A 455 -5.17 6.86 14.35
CA HIS A 455 -3.76 6.64 14.10
C HIS A 455 -2.93 7.32 15.17
N ALA A 456 -1.79 6.74 15.52
CA ALA A 456 -0.94 7.22 16.60
C ALA A 456 0.53 6.89 16.31
N LYS A 457 1.43 7.49 17.08
CA LYS A 457 2.84 7.10 17.16
C LYS A 457 3.15 6.60 18.57
N ILE A 458 4.03 5.63 18.68
CA ILE A 458 4.54 5.19 19.98
C ILE A 458 5.46 6.28 20.53
N ASP A 459 5.06 7.00 21.57
CA ASP A 459 5.88 8.09 22.14
C ASP A 459 7.00 7.51 23.01
N ARG A 460 6.65 6.60 23.93
CA ARG A 460 7.58 6.02 24.89
C ARG A 460 7.23 4.58 25.22
N THR A 461 8.25 3.79 25.52
CA THR A 461 8.10 2.39 25.92
C THR A 461 8.84 2.14 27.22
N LYS A 462 8.14 1.62 28.22
CA LYS A 462 8.73 1.26 29.53
C LYS A 462 8.77 -0.26 29.64
N ILE A 463 9.97 -0.83 29.52
CA ILE A 463 10.21 -2.26 29.69
C ILE A 463 10.34 -2.54 31.18
N ARG A 464 9.44 -3.38 31.72
CA ARG A 464 9.52 -3.90 33.10
C ARG A 464 9.91 -5.38 33.06
N LYS A 465 10.21 -5.98 34.22
CA LYS A 465 10.60 -7.40 34.33
C LYS A 465 9.63 -8.36 33.62
N VAL A 466 8.32 -8.12 33.72
CA VAL A 466 7.27 -9.05 33.24
C VAL A 466 6.52 -8.54 32.02
N LYS A 467 6.48 -7.21 31.81
CA LYS A 467 5.65 -6.58 30.79
C LYS A 467 6.31 -5.35 30.19
N THR A 468 5.88 -5.01 28.99
CA THR A 468 6.27 -3.79 28.28
C THR A 468 5.05 -2.88 28.18
N ASP A 469 5.15 -1.67 28.77
CA ASP A 469 4.12 -0.64 28.66
C ASP A 469 4.42 0.26 27.46
N PHE A 470 3.47 0.37 26.54
CA PHE A 470 3.53 1.23 25.35
C PHE A 470 2.66 2.47 25.59
N ILE A 471 3.27 3.65 25.54
CA ILE A 471 2.59 4.94 25.61
C ILE A 471 2.58 5.52 24.20
N PHE A 472 1.41 5.91 23.72
CA PHE A 472 1.23 6.43 22.37
C PHE A 472 0.55 7.78 22.38
N ARG A 473 0.86 8.60 21.37
CA ARG A 473 0.21 9.87 21.10
C ARG A 473 -0.55 9.81 19.79
N LEU A 474 -1.83 10.15 19.82
CA LEU A 474 -2.69 10.19 18.64
C LEU A 474 -2.19 11.24 17.65
N HIS A 475 -2.27 10.89 16.37
CA HIS A 475 -2.01 11.81 15.28
C HIS A 475 -3.10 12.90 15.24
N ARG A 476 -2.74 14.13 14.84
CA ARG A 476 -3.66 15.28 14.82
C ARG A 476 -4.89 15.10 13.92
N ASN A 477 -4.77 14.28 12.87
CA ASN A 477 -5.86 13.99 11.94
C ASN A 477 -6.74 12.82 12.41
N SER A 478 -6.40 12.19 13.54
CA SER A 478 -7.23 11.16 14.17
C SER A 478 -8.46 11.79 14.81
N LYS A 479 -9.55 11.02 14.85
CA LYS A 479 -10.76 11.42 15.56
C LYS A 479 -10.47 11.51 17.05
N GLN A 480 -11.06 12.51 17.73
CA GLN A 480 -10.98 12.65 19.18
C GLN A 480 -11.49 11.39 19.88
N VAL A 481 -10.96 11.12 21.07
CA VAL A 481 -11.34 9.94 21.86
C VAL A 481 -12.76 10.16 22.40
N PRO A 482 -13.72 9.27 22.10
CA PRO A 482 -15.08 9.39 22.58
C PRO A 482 -15.10 9.29 24.12
N PRO A 483 -15.91 10.11 24.82
CA PRO A 483 -15.93 10.14 26.28
C PRO A 483 -16.16 8.76 26.92
N GLY A 484 -16.97 7.90 26.30
CA GLY A 484 -17.23 6.54 26.78
C GLY A 484 -16.00 5.62 26.82
N LEU A 485 -14.95 5.90 26.04
CA LEU A 485 -13.68 5.16 26.08
C LEU A 485 -12.71 5.70 27.15
N MET A 486 -12.97 6.87 27.72
CA MET A 486 -12.10 7.51 28.72
C MET A 486 -12.49 7.18 30.16
N VAL A 487 -13.51 6.35 30.38
CA VAL A 487 -13.95 5.94 31.73
C VAL A 487 -12.86 5.09 32.40
N GLU A 488 -12.45 5.45 33.63
CA GLU A 488 -11.26 4.89 34.28
C GLU A 488 -11.26 3.37 34.45
N ASN A 489 -12.44 2.77 34.61
CA ASN A 489 -12.64 1.32 34.78
C ASN A 489 -13.03 0.59 33.48
N SER A 490 -13.04 1.29 32.34
CA SER A 490 -13.36 0.66 31.06
C SER A 490 -12.18 -0.19 30.56
N LYS A 491 -12.36 -1.52 30.49
CA LYS A 491 -11.44 -2.41 29.79
C LYS A 491 -11.79 -2.41 28.31
N ASN A 492 -11.41 -1.35 27.59
CA ASN A 492 -11.67 -1.23 26.16
C ASN A 492 -10.80 -2.23 25.40
N ARG A 493 -11.43 -3.23 24.79
CA ARG A 493 -10.77 -4.24 23.96
C ARG A 493 -10.65 -3.70 22.55
N CYS A 494 -9.46 -3.27 22.17
CA CYS A 494 -9.19 -2.70 20.86
C CYS A 494 -8.30 -3.63 20.03
N SER A 495 -8.46 -3.56 18.71
CA SER A 495 -7.49 -4.13 17.77
C SER A 495 -6.42 -3.09 17.49
N ILE A 496 -5.15 -3.42 17.77
CA ILE A 496 -4.00 -2.55 17.54
C ILE A 496 -3.22 -3.12 16.36
N GLU A 497 -3.09 -2.34 15.29
CA GLU A 497 -2.20 -2.64 14.17
C GLU A 497 -0.93 -1.80 14.32
N ILE A 498 0.20 -2.45 14.55
CA ILE A 498 1.53 -1.85 14.59
C ILE A 498 2.08 -1.84 13.16
N ILE A 499 2.43 -0.65 12.69
CA ILE A 499 2.99 -0.41 11.36
C ILE A 499 4.45 -0.03 11.58
N PHE A 500 5.33 -1.00 11.30
CA PHE A 500 6.75 -0.86 11.56
C PHE A 500 7.42 0.04 10.52
N LYS A 501 8.40 0.82 10.96
CA LYS A 501 9.37 1.45 10.06
C LYS A 501 10.39 0.42 9.61
N SER A 502 10.92 0.56 8.40
CA SER A 502 12.04 -0.28 7.98
C SER A 502 13.28 0.06 8.80
N SER A 503 14.21 -0.90 8.92
CA SER A 503 15.48 -0.63 9.61
C SER A 503 16.30 0.48 8.94
N VAL A 504 16.09 0.72 7.64
CA VAL A 504 16.70 1.83 6.91
C VAL A 504 16.09 3.15 7.36
N ASP A 505 14.75 3.26 7.36
CA ASP A 505 14.06 4.50 7.75
C ASP A 505 14.37 4.86 9.21
N GLN A 506 14.37 3.87 10.11
CA GLN A 506 14.72 4.08 11.53
C GLN A 506 16.14 4.61 11.71
N ARG A 507 17.10 4.15 10.88
CA ARG A 507 18.48 4.67 10.91
C ARG A 507 18.56 6.07 10.36
N ILE A 508 17.84 6.40 9.28
CA ILE A 508 17.82 7.75 8.72
C ILE A 508 17.23 8.73 9.75
N ASP A 509 16.10 8.37 10.38
CA ASP A 509 15.49 9.17 11.45
C ASP A 509 16.47 9.38 12.61
N ALA A 510 17.20 8.34 13.01
CA ALA A 510 18.22 8.42 14.04
C ALA A 510 19.38 9.37 13.66
N VAL A 511 19.90 9.25 12.43
CA VAL A 511 20.97 10.12 11.91
C VAL A 511 20.52 11.58 11.89
N LEU A 512 19.30 11.86 11.42
CA LEU A 512 18.77 13.23 11.39
C LEU A 512 18.61 13.82 12.79
N GLN A 513 18.18 13.02 13.77
CA GLN A 513 18.08 13.47 15.17
C GLN A 513 19.45 13.81 15.78
N CYS A 514 20.52 13.19 15.29
CA CYS A 514 21.89 13.43 15.74
C CYS A 514 22.66 14.47 14.93
N LEU A 515 22.11 15.05 13.86
CA LEU A 515 22.88 15.92 12.97
C LEU A 515 23.52 17.13 13.68
N ASN A 516 22.87 17.65 14.72
CA ASN A 516 23.40 18.74 15.55
C ASN A 516 24.60 18.33 16.43
N LYS A 517 24.70 17.04 16.78
CA LYS A 517 25.83 16.45 17.52
C LYS A 517 26.85 15.77 16.59
N ALA A 518 26.58 15.74 15.28
CA ALA A 518 27.46 15.08 14.32
C ALA A 518 28.73 15.90 14.09
N THR A 519 29.75 15.27 13.47
CA THR A 519 31.02 15.92 13.14
C THR A 519 30.84 17.22 12.35
N THR A 520 31.78 18.15 12.50
CA THR A 520 31.82 19.42 11.73
C THR A 520 31.75 19.17 10.22
N LEU A 521 32.38 18.09 9.76
CA LEU A 521 32.30 17.63 8.38
C LEU A 521 30.88 17.24 7.95
N ALA A 522 30.19 16.41 8.75
CA ALA A 522 28.82 15.99 8.44
C ALA A 522 27.86 17.18 8.43
N GLN A 523 28.04 18.12 9.37
CA GLN A 523 27.29 19.38 9.39
C GLN A 523 27.59 20.24 8.17
N ALA A 524 28.86 20.36 7.74
CA ALA A 524 29.25 21.11 6.54
C ALA A 524 28.64 20.52 5.27
N ILE A 525 28.65 19.18 5.13
CA ILE A 525 28.00 18.48 4.00
C ILE A 525 26.50 18.77 3.98
N ALA A 526 25.81 18.61 5.13
CA ALA A 526 24.37 18.84 5.21
C ALA A 526 24.01 20.31 4.90
N THR A 527 24.83 21.26 5.35
CA THR A 527 24.58 22.69 5.12
C THR A 527 24.99 23.19 3.74
N GLY A 528 25.67 22.38 2.92
CA GLY A 528 26.20 22.80 1.63
C GLY A 528 27.37 23.79 1.75
N ASN A 529 28.07 23.75 2.88
CA ASN A 529 29.29 24.53 3.13
C ASN A 529 30.53 23.82 2.57
N ASP A 530 31.62 24.56 2.42
CA ASP A 530 32.86 24.01 1.87
C ASP A 530 33.40 22.86 2.72
N ILE A 531 33.56 21.72 2.07
CA ILE A 531 34.02 20.48 2.69
C ILE A 531 35.54 20.47 2.65
N PRO A 532 36.25 20.29 3.79
CA PRO A 532 37.71 20.17 3.78
C PRO A 532 38.12 19.00 2.88
N TYR A 533 39.21 19.18 2.11
CA TYR A 533 39.70 18.17 1.16
C TYR A 533 39.96 16.83 1.87
N LEU A 534 39.03 15.89 1.73
CA LEU A 534 39.11 14.55 2.29
C LEU A 534 39.97 13.66 1.40
N GLY A 535 41.28 13.81 1.52
CA GLY A 535 42.22 12.79 1.08
C GLY A 535 42.09 11.56 1.97
N THR A 536 41.10 10.69 1.74
CA THR A 536 40.82 9.48 2.56
C THR A 536 41.97 8.48 2.66
N GLY A 537 43.13 8.76 2.05
CA GLY A 537 44.29 7.89 2.04
C GLY A 537 44.09 6.58 1.26
N LYS A 538 42.86 6.20 0.87
CA LYS A 538 42.54 4.90 0.24
C LYS A 538 43.35 4.67 -1.03
N THR A 539 43.39 5.68 -1.90
CA THR A 539 44.22 5.66 -3.13
C THR A 539 45.71 5.56 -2.78
N TYR A 540 46.16 6.29 -1.76
CA TYR A 540 47.54 6.30 -1.30
C TYR A 540 47.97 4.96 -0.67
N THR A 541 47.07 4.31 0.07
CA THR A 541 47.24 2.98 0.66
C THR A 541 47.25 1.91 -0.42
N GLY A 542 46.35 1.99 -1.41
CA GLY A 542 46.36 1.11 -2.58
C GLY A 542 47.69 1.16 -3.34
N ILE A 543 48.20 2.37 -3.60
CA ILE A 543 49.52 2.61 -4.21
C ILE A 543 50.65 1.93 -3.39
N LYS A 544 50.67 2.10 -2.06
CA LYS A 544 51.68 1.47 -1.19
C LYS A 544 51.59 -0.07 -1.19
N LEU A 545 50.39 -0.64 -1.19
CA LEU A 545 50.18 -2.08 -1.20
C LEU A 545 50.66 -2.72 -2.52
N VAL A 546 50.34 -2.10 -3.66
CA VAL A 546 50.81 -2.57 -4.98
C VAL A 546 52.34 -2.55 -5.03
N TYR A 547 52.98 -1.48 -4.54
CA TYR A 547 54.44 -1.41 -4.46
C TYR A 547 55.03 -2.48 -3.54
N LEU A 548 54.46 -2.67 -2.34
CA LEU A 548 54.93 -3.67 -1.38
C LEU A 548 54.84 -5.10 -1.93
N PHE A 549 53.69 -5.47 -2.51
CA PHE A 549 53.53 -6.79 -3.11
C PHE A 549 54.46 -7.01 -4.30
N ASN A 550 54.77 -5.97 -5.06
CA ASN A 550 55.75 -6.06 -6.14
C ASN A 550 57.15 -6.40 -5.60
N GLN A 551 57.58 -5.73 -4.54
CA GLN A 551 58.86 -6.02 -3.88
C GLN A 551 58.90 -7.44 -3.29
N ILE A 552 57.80 -7.92 -2.71
CA ILE A 552 57.69 -9.29 -2.21
C ILE A 552 57.80 -10.29 -3.36
N ASN A 553 57.15 -10.03 -4.50
CA ASN A 553 57.24 -10.90 -5.68
C ASN A 553 58.64 -10.94 -6.27
N LEU A 554 59.35 -9.80 -6.35
CA LEU A 554 60.74 -9.74 -6.81
C LEU A 554 61.68 -10.56 -5.92
N LYS A 555 61.53 -10.46 -4.59
CA LYS A 555 62.31 -11.26 -3.64
C LYS A 555 62.01 -12.76 -3.77
N ARG A 556 60.73 -13.14 -3.92
CA ARG A 556 60.34 -14.54 -4.12
C ARG A 556 60.88 -15.12 -5.42
N GLN A 557 60.92 -14.33 -6.48
CA GLN A 557 61.51 -14.71 -7.75
C GLN A 557 63.03 -14.90 -7.65
N ALA A 558 63.73 -14.04 -6.89
CA ALA A 558 65.15 -14.22 -6.59
C ALA A 558 65.43 -15.50 -5.77
N MET A 559 64.44 -16.00 -5.03
CA MET A 559 64.50 -17.28 -4.30
C MET A 559 64.03 -18.48 -5.14
N GLY A 560 63.92 -18.35 -6.47
CA GLY A 560 63.58 -19.45 -7.39
C GLY A 560 62.08 -19.77 -7.51
N ASN A 561 61.19 -18.95 -6.94
CA ASN A 561 59.74 -19.17 -7.07
C ASN A 561 59.18 -18.58 -8.38
N GLU A 562 58.03 -19.10 -8.82
CA GLU A 562 57.31 -18.59 -9.99
C GLU A 562 56.93 -17.11 -9.89
N LYS A 563 57.00 -16.42 -11.03
CA LYS A 563 56.66 -15.00 -11.17
C LYS A 563 55.15 -14.79 -11.01
N LYS A 564 54.73 -14.08 -9.97
CA LYS A 564 53.31 -13.74 -9.72
C LYS A 564 52.98 -12.32 -10.18
N GLN A 565 51.80 -12.13 -10.75
CA GLN A 565 51.25 -10.83 -11.16
C GLN A 565 50.33 -10.26 -10.08
N ILE A 566 50.22 -8.93 -10.03
CA ILE A 566 49.36 -8.21 -9.08
C ILE A 566 48.19 -7.62 -9.86
N ILE A 567 46.97 -7.97 -9.46
CA ILE A 567 45.75 -7.40 -10.04
C ILE A 567 45.19 -6.37 -9.04
N PHE A 568 45.03 -5.13 -9.49
CA PHE A 568 44.42 -4.05 -8.72
C PHE A 568 43.07 -3.67 -9.32
N CYS A 569 42.01 -3.75 -8.52
CA CYS A 569 40.65 -3.40 -8.93
C CYS A 569 40.13 -2.22 -8.10
N GLY A 570 39.44 -1.27 -8.75
CA GLY A 570 38.81 -0.12 -8.11
C GLY A 570 37.32 -0.03 -8.48
N PRO A 571 36.49 0.63 -7.65
CA PRO A 571 35.04 0.73 -7.86
C PRO A 571 34.64 1.61 -9.07
N SER A 572 35.59 2.33 -9.68
CA SER A 572 35.37 3.10 -10.89
C SER A 572 36.64 3.19 -11.76
N ASN A 573 36.50 3.40 -13.08
CA ASN A 573 37.64 3.58 -13.97
C ASN A 573 38.57 4.72 -13.54
N LYS A 574 37.99 5.88 -13.18
CA LYS A 574 38.75 7.04 -12.67
C LYS A 574 39.62 6.67 -11.46
N SER A 575 39.14 5.80 -10.56
CA SER A 575 39.92 5.38 -9.39
C SER A 575 41.12 4.52 -9.75
N VAL A 576 41.00 3.65 -10.77
CA VAL A 576 42.10 2.79 -11.24
C VAL A 576 43.12 3.60 -12.01
N ASP A 577 42.67 4.50 -12.89
CA ASP A 577 43.54 5.37 -13.69
C ASP A 577 44.37 6.31 -12.80
N LEU A 578 43.77 6.81 -11.72
CA LEU A 578 44.46 7.62 -10.71
C LEU A 578 45.58 6.82 -10.04
N VAL A 579 45.33 5.58 -9.62
CA VAL A 579 46.37 4.73 -9.01
C VAL A 579 47.51 4.47 -9.99
N ALA A 580 47.21 4.15 -11.25
CA ALA A 580 48.24 3.89 -12.27
C ALA A 580 49.10 5.14 -12.56
N LYS A 581 48.46 6.31 -12.73
CA LYS A 581 49.16 7.58 -12.97
C LYS A 581 50.07 7.97 -11.80
N TRP A 582 49.58 7.81 -10.57
CA TRP A 582 50.35 8.16 -9.38
C TRP A 582 51.47 7.17 -9.06
N MET A 583 51.29 5.88 -9.36
CA MET A 583 52.38 4.89 -9.28
C MET A 583 53.54 5.28 -10.21
N THR A 584 53.22 5.61 -11.46
CA THR A 584 54.23 6.03 -12.46
C THR A 584 54.94 7.31 -12.03
N LYS A 585 54.18 8.32 -11.59
CA LYS A 585 54.74 9.61 -11.16
C LYS A 585 55.59 9.53 -9.89
N LYS A 586 55.26 8.62 -8.97
CA LYS A 586 55.89 8.57 -7.64
C LYS A 586 57.09 7.63 -7.57
N PHE A 587 57.08 6.57 -8.36
CA PHE A 587 58.11 5.53 -8.29
C PHE A 587 59.00 5.48 -9.53
N GLU A 588 58.69 6.22 -10.61
CA GLU A 588 59.50 6.37 -11.83
C GLU A 588 60.20 5.05 -12.22
N ASP A 589 61.53 4.97 -12.10
CA ASP A 589 62.35 3.81 -12.46
C ASP A 589 62.10 2.53 -11.63
N LYS A 590 61.46 2.68 -10.46
CA LYS A 590 61.07 1.58 -9.55
C LYS A 590 59.59 1.22 -9.69
N CYS A 591 58.86 1.84 -10.62
CA CYS A 591 57.47 1.51 -10.87
C CYS A 591 57.38 0.12 -11.53
N PRO A 592 56.52 -0.79 -11.03
CA PRO A 592 56.24 -2.03 -11.75
C PRO A 592 55.69 -1.73 -13.14
N ILE A 593 55.89 -2.66 -14.07
CA ILE A 593 55.23 -2.60 -15.39
C ILE A 593 53.72 -2.70 -15.15
N LEU A 594 53.01 -1.63 -15.48
CA LEU A 594 51.56 -1.53 -15.32
C LEU A 594 50.86 -1.81 -16.64
N VAL A 595 49.90 -2.73 -16.64
CA VAL A 595 49.01 -2.97 -17.77
C VAL A 595 47.60 -2.54 -17.37
N ARG A 596 47.07 -1.51 -18.03
CA ARG A 596 45.71 -1.04 -17.80
C ARG A 596 44.75 -1.78 -18.73
N TRP A 597 43.91 -2.64 -18.15
CA TRP A 597 42.86 -3.34 -18.88
C TRP A 597 41.57 -2.51 -18.88
N TYR A 598 41.14 -2.02 -20.05
CA TYR A 598 39.86 -1.32 -20.25
C TYR A 598 38.72 -2.28 -20.64
N GLY A 599 37.48 -1.93 -20.28
CA GLY A 599 36.31 -2.65 -20.80
C GLY A 599 36.15 -2.39 -22.31
N SER A 600 35.62 -3.37 -23.04
CA SER A 600 35.49 -3.33 -24.51
C SER A 600 34.76 -2.09 -25.04
N THR A 601 33.81 -1.54 -24.28
CA THR A 601 33.08 -0.32 -24.64
C THR A 601 33.98 0.92 -24.66
N ILE A 602 34.91 1.04 -23.71
CA ILE A 602 35.84 2.19 -23.62
C ILE A 602 36.97 2.03 -24.65
N GLU A 603 37.42 0.79 -24.87
CA GLU A 603 38.41 0.48 -25.89
C GLU A 603 37.87 0.76 -27.31
N ASP A 604 36.61 0.41 -27.58
CA ASP A 604 35.95 0.71 -28.86
C ASP A 604 35.69 2.23 -29.04
N GLU A 605 35.55 3.01 -27.95
CA GLU A 605 35.41 4.49 -28.00
C GLU A 605 36.73 5.21 -28.29
N GLU A 606 37.83 4.78 -27.68
CA GLU A 606 39.16 5.38 -27.88
C GLU A 606 39.87 4.88 -29.15
N TYR A 607 39.62 3.62 -29.53
CA TYR A 607 40.23 2.94 -30.68
C TYR A 607 39.15 2.30 -31.56
N PRO A 608 38.33 3.12 -32.25
CA PRO A 608 37.22 2.61 -33.04
C PRO A 608 37.72 1.72 -34.17
N ILE A 609 37.14 0.52 -34.27
CA ILE A 609 37.42 -0.42 -35.37
C ILE A 609 36.71 0.10 -36.63
N PRO A 610 37.44 0.43 -37.71
CA PRO A 610 36.81 0.88 -38.95
C PRO A 610 35.80 -0.17 -39.47
N GLY A 611 34.55 0.23 -39.67
CA GLY A 611 33.47 -0.64 -40.17
C GLY A 611 32.60 -1.33 -39.12
N LYS A 612 32.85 -1.15 -37.81
CA LYS A 612 32.00 -1.70 -36.74
C LYS A 612 30.99 -0.64 -36.28
N THR A 613 29.70 -0.82 -36.57
CA THR A 613 28.63 0.10 -36.15
C THR A 613 28.45 0.04 -34.63
N GLN A 614 28.75 1.14 -33.92
CA GLN A 614 28.52 1.26 -32.48
C GLN A 614 27.04 1.47 -32.18
N THR A 615 26.42 0.58 -31.39
CA THR A 615 25.11 0.79 -30.78
C THR A 615 25.24 1.79 -29.63
N GLN A 616 24.84 3.04 -29.85
CA GLN A 616 24.82 4.07 -28.82
C GLN A 616 23.72 3.79 -27.79
N THR A 617 24.09 3.36 -26.58
CA THR A 617 23.27 3.58 -25.38
C THR A 617 23.54 4.99 -24.87
N ARG A 618 22.57 5.89 -25.10
CA ARG A 618 22.60 7.30 -24.71
C ARG A 618 22.60 7.43 -23.18
N VAL A 619 23.78 7.67 -22.60
CA VAL A 619 23.92 8.30 -21.27
C VAL A 619 24.69 9.59 -21.50
N GLU A 620 23.99 10.72 -21.36
CA GLU A 620 24.59 12.05 -21.40
C GLU A 620 25.59 12.18 -20.23
N LYS A 621 26.89 12.17 -20.55
CA LYS A 621 27.94 12.68 -19.67
C LYS A 621 28.37 14.04 -20.19
N THR A 622 28.35 15.02 -19.31
CA THR A 622 28.84 16.38 -19.52
C THR A 622 30.29 16.36 -20.02
N LYS A 623 30.53 17.03 -21.16
CA LYS A 623 31.84 17.31 -21.72
C LYS A 623 32.57 18.32 -20.82
N ALA A 624 33.36 17.84 -19.89
CA ALA A 624 34.50 18.59 -19.36
C ALA A 624 35.61 17.58 -19.04
N ASP A 625 36.82 17.91 -19.49
CA ASP A 625 38.10 17.29 -19.15
C ASP A 625 38.50 16.03 -19.94
N LYS A 626 38.90 16.24 -21.21
CA LYS A 626 39.85 15.36 -21.91
C LYS A 626 41.28 15.87 -21.66
N ILE A 627 42.17 15.02 -21.14
CA ILE A 627 43.61 15.29 -21.06
C ILE A 627 44.30 14.52 -22.19
N CYS A 628 45.08 15.22 -23.03
CA CYS A 628 45.80 14.64 -24.16
C CYS A 628 47.07 13.91 -23.72
N VAL A 629 47.31 12.71 -24.27
CA VAL A 629 48.60 11.98 -24.21
C VAL A 629 49.31 12.17 -25.56
N SER A 630 50.63 12.37 -25.55
CA SER A 630 51.43 12.71 -26.74
C SER A 630 51.46 11.60 -27.80
N GLU A 631 51.54 11.99 -29.08
CA GLU A 631 51.49 11.11 -30.26
C GLU A 631 52.58 10.03 -30.30
N GLU A 632 53.75 10.28 -29.72
CA GLU A 632 54.85 9.30 -29.68
C GLU A 632 54.52 8.06 -28.85
N GLN A 633 53.75 8.20 -27.75
CA GLN A 633 53.32 7.05 -26.94
C GLN A 633 52.26 6.19 -27.63
N LYS A 634 51.43 6.78 -28.50
CA LYS A 634 50.40 6.05 -29.26
C LYS A 634 51.01 5.11 -30.32
N THR A 635 52.15 5.48 -30.88
CA THR A 635 52.81 4.74 -31.97
C THR A 635 53.48 3.44 -31.47
N VAL A 636 54.09 3.48 -30.29
CA VAL A 636 54.69 2.30 -29.63
C VAL A 636 53.62 1.29 -29.20
N TRP A 637 52.47 1.77 -28.72
CA TRP A 637 51.35 0.92 -28.29
C TRP A 637 50.63 0.21 -29.45
N ASN A 638 50.45 0.90 -30.60
CA ASN A 638 49.85 0.30 -31.80
C ASN A 638 50.63 -0.91 -32.34
N THR A 639 51.96 -0.88 -32.22
CA THR A 639 52.84 -1.95 -32.74
C THR A 639 52.77 -3.22 -31.87
N LEU A 640 52.65 -3.06 -30.55
CA LEU A 640 52.50 -4.17 -29.59
C LEU A 640 51.10 -4.81 -29.63
N GLN A 641 50.05 -4.01 -29.83
CA GLN A 641 48.65 -4.49 -29.81
C GLN A 641 48.30 -5.30 -31.08
N CYS A 642 48.92 -5.01 -32.23
CA CYS A 642 48.82 -5.83 -33.44
C CYS A 642 49.49 -7.21 -33.30
N GLN A 643 50.62 -7.32 -32.58
CA GLN A 643 51.28 -8.61 -32.32
C GLN A 643 50.49 -9.50 -31.35
N ILE A 644 49.84 -8.91 -30.33
CA ILE A 644 49.04 -9.63 -29.33
C ILE A 644 47.76 -10.21 -29.95
N ARG A 645 47.08 -9.46 -30.82
CA ARG A 645 45.88 -9.94 -31.55
C ARG A 645 46.15 -11.15 -32.47
N GLY A 646 47.38 -11.30 -32.97
CA GLY A 646 47.80 -12.46 -33.75
C GLY A 646 47.92 -13.75 -32.92
N GLN A 647 48.28 -13.65 -31.63
CA GLN A 647 48.44 -14.81 -30.74
C GLN A 647 47.14 -15.23 -30.02
N GLU A 648 46.18 -14.32 -29.82
CA GLU A 648 44.87 -14.65 -29.25
C GLU A 648 44.07 -15.68 -30.08
N SER A 649 44.31 -15.74 -31.40
CA SER A 649 43.66 -16.70 -32.30
C SER A 649 44.09 -18.15 -32.04
N LYS A 650 45.33 -18.38 -31.55
CA LYS A 650 45.84 -19.71 -31.15
C LYS A 650 45.41 -20.09 -29.73
N ALA A 651 45.40 -19.14 -28.79
CA ALA A 651 44.99 -19.39 -27.40
C ALA A 651 43.48 -19.68 -27.25
N LYS A 652 42.62 -19.07 -28.08
CA LYS A 652 41.17 -19.36 -28.07
C LYS A 652 40.83 -20.80 -28.47
N ARG A 653 41.63 -21.45 -29.32
CA ARG A 653 41.42 -22.88 -29.68
C ARG A 653 41.77 -23.82 -28.52
N SER A 654 42.80 -23.49 -27.73
CA SER A 654 43.23 -24.31 -26.57
C SER A 654 42.24 -24.23 -25.40
N ILE A 655 41.64 -23.06 -25.16
CA ILE A 655 40.65 -22.86 -24.07
C ILE A 655 39.30 -23.51 -24.41
N SER A 656 38.93 -23.56 -25.69
CA SER A 656 37.71 -24.29 -26.12
C SER A 656 37.82 -25.82 -25.99
N ALA A 657 39.03 -26.38 -26.01
CA ALA A 657 39.27 -27.80 -25.77
C ALA A 657 39.16 -28.16 -24.29
N MET A 658 39.72 -27.33 -23.39
CA MET A 658 39.66 -27.53 -21.93
C MET A 658 38.23 -27.44 -21.35
N ASN A 659 37.34 -26.64 -21.95
CA ASN A 659 35.95 -26.53 -21.50
C ASN A 659 35.05 -27.71 -21.94
N ARG A 660 35.47 -28.53 -22.90
CA ARG A 660 34.74 -29.76 -23.27
C ARG A 660 35.04 -30.91 -22.30
N ASP A 661 36.28 -31.05 -21.85
CA ASP A 661 36.67 -32.12 -20.93
C ASP A 661 36.13 -31.92 -19.49
N ALA A 662 35.86 -30.67 -19.11
CA ALA A 662 35.26 -30.34 -17.81
C ALA A 662 33.75 -30.64 -17.72
N GLN A 663 33.03 -30.70 -18.85
CA GLN A 663 31.59 -31.03 -18.86
C GLN A 663 31.31 -32.54 -18.83
N THR A 664 32.25 -33.38 -19.26
CA THR A 664 32.12 -34.84 -19.21
C THR A 664 32.43 -35.45 -17.84
N ASN A 665 33.19 -34.77 -16.98
CA ASN A 665 33.60 -35.30 -15.67
C ASN A 665 32.65 -34.99 -14.50
N VAL A 666 31.61 -34.17 -14.69
CA VAL A 666 30.64 -33.85 -13.63
C VAL A 666 29.43 -34.81 -13.61
N LEU A 667 29.25 -35.64 -14.65
CA LEU A 667 28.17 -36.64 -14.72
C LEU A 667 28.57 -38.05 -14.24
N ALA A 668 29.79 -38.25 -13.70
CA ALA A 668 30.28 -39.57 -13.28
C ALA A 668 30.57 -39.71 -11.76
N GLN A 669 30.12 -38.77 -10.91
CA GLN A 669 30.27 -38.86 -9.45
C GLN A 669 28.94 -38.76 -8.67
N GLN A 670 27.84 -39.15 -9.30
CA GLN A 670 26.61 -39.57 -8.61
C GLN A 670 26.20 -40.97 -9.09
N SER A 671 26.93 -41.98 -8.59
CA SER A 671 26.50 -43.38 -8.51
C SER A 671 27.22 -44.04 -7.34
#